data_AF-A0A937UTY6-F1
#
_entry.id   AF-A0A937UTY6-F1
#
_cell.length_a   1.000
_cell.length_b   1.000
_cell.length_c   1.000
_cell.angle_alpha   90.00
_cell.angle_beta   90.00
_cell.angle_gamma   90.00
#
_symmetry.space_group_name_H-M   'P 1'
#
loop_
_entity.id
_entity.type
_entity.pdbx_description
1 polymer ?
#
loop_
_entity_poly.entity_id
_entity_poly.type
_entity_poly.pdbx_seq_one_letter_code
_entity_poly.pdbx_strand_id
1 'polypeptide(L)'
;MTRDARPTAAGPVPAQTAGPAVTPARLCLDRARAAVRAGDDAGAVRWALAATDAGDDLACWSAAAAVVARGLAALPPLARSARVAVLGSYTTSQLAALLPVAGARAGVAVEVYECGYGQYRQEILDPASGLYRFAPDVVVLAVHAGEAQLPAMSEHPDADVAAEVARWTSLWDLLADRAGTARIVQHTFAVPPDLALGHLAASVPGCRAAMLAAVNAALGRAAGGRAAAGRVALVDCDRLAAEVGKRTWFDPRYWHRAKQAVSLSCVPLLARHTAAVIGAQLGASRKCLVLDLDNTLWGGVLGEEGLGGIALGDGPAGEAFTAFQEHILELKAKGIILAVCSKNNDADAREVFERHPAMRIRLDDIAMFSASWDDKPTQIRRIASTLGIGLDSLVFVDDNPAEREVVRQLAGAVDVIDLPADPHGYVRALASYPFFETPALTAEDAARAGQYRARAQAAELAAAASSLADFHRSLAMVATVVGLDEVTLPRVAQLVGKTNQFNLTGRRRGQAELAALAADPRTAVLCVRLADRFSDHGLVAVVIAREDGDVLDIDTWLMSCRVIGRTLEDEMAGLLVAEARRRGCRHLRGHYRPTAKNGLVADLYARLGFTPTDAAEPRAGASGGQPDGAAAEPDGTTWLLDVEAAGDTPGFIHLC
;
A
#
# COMPACT_ATOMS: atom_id res chain seq x y z
N MET A 1 -14.33 -69.82 44.60
CA MET A 1 -13.26 -70.18 43.64
C MET A 1 -13.65 -69.66 42.27
N THR A 2 -13.19 -68.45 41.99
CA THR A 2 -13.26 -67.74 40.73
C THR A 2 -12.37 -68.42 39.68
N ARG A 3 -12.83 -68.52 38.43
CA ARG A 3 -11.97 -68.88 37.30
C ARG A 3 -12.24 -67.90 36.16
N ASP A 4 -11.18 -67.15 35.85
CA ASP A 4 -11.09 -66.02 34.93
C ASP A 4 -11.51 -66.35 33.50
N ALA A 5 -12.32 -65.45 32.92
CA ALA A 5 -12.42 -65.26 31.48
C ALA A 5 -11.53 -64.07 31.08
N ARG A 6 -10.47 -64.33 30.30
CA ARG A 6 -9.67 -63.27 29.66
C ARG A 6 -10.34 -62.86 28.34
N PRO A 7 -10.46 -61.55 28.03
CA PRO A 7 -10.82 -61.11 26.70
C PRO A 7 -9.58 -61.13 25.79
N THR A 8 -9.77 -61.59 24.56
CA THR A 8 -8.80 -61.54 23.48
C THR A 8 -8.59 -60.10 23.02
N ALA A 9 -7.36 -59.59 23.19
CA ALA A 9 -6.97 -58.29 22.67
C ALA A 9 -6.88 -58.34 21.14
N ALA A 10 -7.72 -57.56 20.46
CA ALA A 10 -7.55 -57.25 19.05
C ALA A 10 -6.25 -56.44 18.90
N GLY A 11 -5.31 -56.95 18.09
CA GLY A 11 -4.05 -56.26 17.80
C GLY A 11 -4.29 -54.93 17.10
N PRO A 12 -3.38 -53.94 17.25
CA PRO A 12 -3.51 -52.65 16.59
C PRO A 12 -3.44 -52.85 15.08
N VAL A 13 -4.48 -52.38 14.37
CA VAL A 13 -4.47 -52.24 12.92
C VAL A 13 -3.33 -51.28 12.57
N PRO A 14 -2.37 -51.65 11.69
CA PRO A 14 -1.32 -50.73 11.30
C PRO A 14 -1.97 -49.53 10.62
N ALA A 15 -1.71 -48.34 11.18
CA ALA A 15 -2.10 -47.09 10.56
C ALA A 15 -1.56 -47.07 9.13
N GLN A 16 -2.46 -47.12 8.14
CA GLN A 16 -2.11 -46.78 6.77
C GLN A 16 -1.51 -45.38 6.84
N THR A 17 -0.21 -45.28 6.55
CA THR A 17 0.45 -44.01 6.34
C THR A 17 -0.23 -43.33 5.17
N ALA A 18 -1.21 -42.47 5.46
CA ALA A 18 -1.70 -41.51 4.51
C ALA A 18 -0.46 -40.79 3.95
N GLY A 19 -0.28 -40.82 2.62
CA GLY A 19 0.76 -40.02 1.97
C GLY A 19 0.63 -38.56 2.42
N PRO A 20 1.71 -37.76 2.37
CA PRO A 20 1.66 -36.38 2.84
C PRO A 20 0.49 -35.67 2.15
N ALA A 21 -0.45 -35.16 2.95
CA ALA A 21 -1.62 -34.45 2.45
C ALA A 21 -1.14 -33.30 1.53
N VAL A 22 -1.69 -33.22 0.32
CA VAL A 22 -1.31 -32.17 -0.62
C VAL A 22 -1.76 -30.84 -0.03
N THR A 23 -0.81 -29.97 0.30
CA THR A 23 -1.12 -28.65 0.85
C THR A 23 -1.69 -27.73 -0.22
N PRO A 24 -2.53 -26.73 0.13
CA PRO A 24 -3.03 -25.73 -0.81
C PRO A 24 -1.90 -25.04 -1.59
N ALA A 25 -0.79 -24.69 -0.92
CA ALA A 25 0.39 -24.10 -1.57
C ALA A 25 1.00 -25.03 -2.63
N ARG A 26 1.05 -26.33 -2.37
CA ARG A 26 1.56 -27.30 -3.34
C ARG A 26 0.65 -27.44 -4.56
N LEU A 27 -0.67 -27.44 -4.36
CA LEU A 27 -1.65 -27.44 -5.46
C LEU A 27 -1.51 -26.20 -6.35
N CYS A 28 -1.36 -25.02 -5.76
CA CYS A 28 -1.10 -23.78 -6.51
C CYS A 28 0.18 -23.90 -7.34
N LEU A 29 1.27 -24.42 -6.75
CA LEU A 29 2.53 -24.61 -7.47
C LEU A 29 2.42 -25.62 -8.62
N ASP A 30 1.69 -26.72 -8.43
CA ASP A 30 1.50 -27.72 -9.49
C ASP A 30 0.66 -27.15 -10.66
N ARG A 31 -0.33 -26.29 -10.36
CA ARG A 31 -1.05 -25.50 -11.38
C ARG A 31 -0.14 -24.49 -12.09
N ALA A 32 0.72 -23.79 -11.35
CA ALA A 32 1.70 -22.88 -11.93
C ALA A 32 2.62 -23.60 -12.94
N ARG A 33 3.14 -24.77 -12.56
CA ARG A 33 3.97 -25.62 -13.43
C ARG A 33 3.21 -26.15 -14.64
N ALA A 34 1.93 -26.47 -14.49
CA ALA A 34 1.08 -26.86 -15.61
C ALA A 34 0.89 -25.71 -16.60
N ALA A 35 0.65 -24.50 -16.12
CA ALA A 35 0.56 -23.30 -16.94
C ALA A 35 1.86 -22.99 -17.69
N VAL A 36 3.04 -23.14 -17.03
CA VAL A 36 4.35 -23.04 -17.71
C VAL A 36 4.45 -24.04 -18.86
N ARG A 37 4.05 -25.30 -18.66
CA ARG A 37 4.08 -26.32 -19.73
C ARG A 37 3.11 -26.00 -20.88
N ALA A 38 2.03 -25.28 -20.59
CA ALA A 38 1.03 -24.87 -21.56
C ALA A 38 1.40 -23.55 -22.28
N GLY A 39 2.50 -22.88 -21.90
CA GLY A 39 2.88 -21.56 -22.44
C GLY A 39 2.00 -20.41 -21.94
N ASP A 40 1.26 -20.60 -20.84
CA ASP A 40 0.46 -19.56 -20.18
C ASP A 40 1.28 -18.87 -19.08
N ASP A 41 2.12 -17.91 -19.45
CA ASP A 41 2.99 -17.19 -18.50
C ASP A 41 2.18 -16.41 -17.46
N ALA A 42 1.04 -15.83 -17.85
CA ALA A 42 0.16 -15.09 -16.95
C ALA A 42 -0.46 -16.03 -15.90
N GLY A 43 -0.94 -17.20 -16.31
CA GLY A 43 -1.42 -18.23 -15.40
C GLY A 43 -0.32 -18.80 -14.52
N ALA A 44 0.88 -19.01 -15.05
CA ALA A 44 2.02 -19.50 -14.29
C ALA A 44 2.39 -18.55 -13.15
N VAL A 45 2.55 -17.26 -13.46
CA VAL A 45 2.84 -16.22 -12.44
C VAL A 45 1.70 -16.11 -11.44
N ARG A 46 0.44 -16.05 -11.90
CA ARG A 46 -0.73 -15.97 -11.00
C ARG A 46 -0.77 -17.10 -9.98
N TRP A 47 -0.61 -18.35 -10.43
CA TRP A 47 -0.63 -19.51 -9.53
C TRP A 47 0.62 -19.60 -8.65
N ALA A 48 1.78 -19.16 -9.12
CA ALA A 48 2.98 -19.10 -8.30
C ALA A 48 2.85 -18.07 -7.17
N LEU A 49 2.27 -16.90 -7.44
CA LEU A 49 1.93 -15.92 -6.40
C LEU A 49 0.83 -16.43 -5.46
N ALA A 50 -0.19 -17.14 -5.97
CA ALA A 50 -1.20 -17.76 -5.10
C ALA A 50 -0.60 -18.81 -4.16
N ALA A 51 0.48 -19.49 -4.57
CA ALA A 51 1.20 -20.42 -3.69
C ALA A 51 1.86 -19.72 -2.49
N THR A 52 2.24 -18.45 -2.64
CA THR A 52 2.82 -17.66 -1.54
C THR A 52 1.77 -17.12 -0.58
N ASP A 53 0.49 -17.07 -0.95
CA ASP A 53 -0.61 -16.75 -0.02
C ASP A 53 -1.07 -17.99 0.75
N ALA A 54 -1.00 -19.16 0.12
CA ALA A 54 -1.54 -20.41 0.63
C ALA A 54 -0.68 -21.09 1.72
N GLY A 55 0.51 -20.56 2.04
CA GLY A 55 1.36 -21.07 3.11
C GLY A 55 2.79 -20.53 3.12
N ASP A 56 3.55 -20.91 4.14
CA ASP A 56 4.93 -20.45 4.41
C ASP A 56 5.99 -21.55 4.19
N ASP A 57 5.69 -22.55 3.37
CA ASP A 57 6.64 -23.61 3.04
C ASP A 57 7.76 -23.07 2.14
N LEU A 58 9.01 -23.11 2.64
CA LEU A 58 10.18 -22.57 1.94
C LEU A 58 10.38 -23.22 0.55
N ALA A 59 10.18 -24.54 0.42
CA ALA A 59 10.39 -25.21 -0.85
C ALA A 59 9.36 -24.78 -1.90
N CYS A 60 8.10 -24.59 -1.50
CA CYS A 60 7.05 -24.06 -2.35
C CYS A 60 7.36 -22.61 -2.75
N TRP A 61 7.80 -21.78 -1.81
CA TRP A 61 8.20 -20.39 -2.07
C TRP A 61 9.40 -20.27 -3.00
N SER A 62 10.46 -21.06 -2.81
CA SER A 62 11.62 -21.06 -3.70
C SER A 62 11.25 -21.53 -5.12
N ALA A 63 10.37 -22.52 -5.23
CA ALA A 63 9.87 -22.97 -6.53
C ALA A 63 8.97 -21.92 -7.20
N ALA A 64 8.11 -21.23 -6.44
CA ALA A 64 7.32 -20.11 -6.93
C ALA A 64 8.21 -18.96 -7.40
N ALA A 65 9.27 -18.63 -6.66
CA ALA A 65 10.24 -17.61 -7.05
C ALA A 65 10.90 -17.92 -8.39
N ALA A 66 11.27 -19.18 -8.64
CA ALA A 66 11.83 -19.59 -9.92
C ALA A 66 10.83 -19.46 -11.08
N VAL A 67 9.54 -19.73 -10.84
CA VAL A 67 8.48 -19.54 -11.86
C VAL A 67 8.27 -18.05 -12.14
N VAL A 68 8.14 -17.24 -11.09
CA VAL A 68 7.89 -15.79 -11.19
C VAL A 68 9.05 -15.07 -11.88
N ALA A 69 10.30 -15.41 -11.55
CA ALA A 69 11.47 -14.81 -12.18
C ALA A 69 11.51 -15.04 -13.71
N ARG A 70 11.03 -16.20 -14.18
CA ARG A 70 10.95 -16.51 -15.61
C ARG A 70 9.75 -15.84 -16.27
N GLY A 71 8.58 -15.95 -15.64
CA GLY A 71 7.32 -15.48 -16.21
C GLY A 71 7.16 -13.96 -16.24
N LEU A 72 7.68 -13.24 -15.23
CA LEU A 72 7.56 -11.76 -15.19
C LEU A 72 8.27 -11.08 -16.36
N ALA A 73 9.35 -11.65 -16.90
CA ALA A 73 10.03 -11.10 -18.06
C ALA A 73 9.18 -11.16 -19.34
N ALA A 74 8.19 -12.07 -19.39
CA ALA A 74 7.26 -12.23 -20.51
C ALA A 74 5.95 -11.46 -20.34
N LEU A 75 5.71 -10.84 -19.18
CA LEU A 75 4.50 -10.09 -18.86
C LEU A 75 4.74 -8.58 -18.90
N PRO A 76 3.67 -7.77 -19.04
CA PRO A 76 3.78 -6.33 -18.86
C PRO A 76 4.44 -6.00 -17.51
N PRO A 77 5.32 -4.99 -17.46
CA PRO A 77 6.03 -4.64 -16.23
C PRO A 77 5.03 -4.26 -15.14
N LEU A 78 5.33 -4.65 -13.91
CA LEU A 78 4.56 -4.20 -12.76
C LEU A 78 4.59 -2.67 -12.69
N ALA A 79 3.50 -2.09 -12.23
CA ALA A 79 3.33 -0.63 -12.15
C ALA A 79 4.36 0.07 -11.24
N ARG A 80 5.07 -0.69 -10.41
CA ARG A 80 6.10 -0.23 -9.48
C ARG A 80 7.27 -1.19 -9.53
N SER A 81 8.47 -0.64 -9.43
CA SER A 81 9.71 -1.39 -9.28
C SER A 81 10.58 -0.76 -8.20
N ALA A 82 11.49 -1.54 -7.62
CA ALA A 82 12.47 -1.05 -6.66
C ALA A 82 13.75 -1.88 -6.69
N ARG A 83 14.89 -1.19 -6.66
CA ARG A 83 16.18 -1.75 -6.29
C ARG A 83 16.29 -1.82 -4.77
N VAL A 84 16.39 -3.04 -4.23
CA VAL A 84 16.39 -3.31 -2.80
C VAL A 84 17.76 -3.83 -2.39
N ALA A 85 18.49 -3.07 -1.58
CA ALA A 85 19.73 -3.51 -0.96
C ALA A 85 19.44 -4.18 0.39
N VAL A 86 19.81 -5.45 0.55
CA VAL A 86 19.69 -6.20 1.80
C VAL A 86 21.04 -6.20 2.51
N LEU A 87 21.09 -5.48 3.63
CA LEU A 87 22.27 -5.34 4.47
C LEU A 87 22.07 -6.15 5.75
N GLY A 88 22.66 -7.34 5.78
CA GLY A 88 22.50 -8.32 6.84
C GLY A 88 23.61 -8.28 7.89
N SER A 89 23.26 -8.41 9.16
CA SER A 89 24.20 -8.81 10.21
C SER A 89 24.32 -10.33 10.38
N TYR A 90 23.47 -11.06 9.67
CA TYR A 90 23.41 -12.51 9.65
C TYR A 90 23.29 -12.97 8.19
N THR A 91 23.31 -14.27 7.92
CA THR A 91 23.17 -14.78 6.55
C THR A 91 21.77 -14.48 6.01
N THR A 92 21.68 -13.68 4.95
CA THR A 92 20.42 -13.19 4.39
C THR A 92 20.01 -13.87 3.08
N SER A 93 20.78 -14.84 2.59
CA SER A 93 20.65 -15.31 1.20
C SER A 93 19.27 -15.89 0.86
N GLN A 94 18.61 -16.54 1.82
CA GLN A 94 17.25 -17.04 1.64
C GLN A 94 16.21 -15.91 1.63
N LEU A 95 16.39 -14.89 2.47
CA LEU A 95 15.54 -13.71 2.45
C LEU A 95 15.70 -12.96 1.12
N ALA A 96 16.94 -12.66 0.73
CA ALA A 96 17.27 -12.00 -0.53
C ALA A 96 16.70 -12.73 -1.74
N ALA A 97 16.78 -14.07 -1.77
CA ALA A 97 16.23 -14.89 -2.84
C ALA A 97 14.69 -14.89 -2.92
N LEU A 98 13.99 -14.69 -1.79
CA LEU A 98 12.52 -14.70 -1.73
C LEU A 98 11.91 -13.29 -1.89
N LEU A 99 12.67 -12.21 -1.70
CA LEU A 99 12.17 -10.86 -1.84
C LEU A 99 11.59 -10.54 -3.23
N PRO A 100 12.12 -11.01 -4.37
CA PRO A 100 11.51 -10.78 -5.68
C PRO A 100 10.09 -11.33 -5.81
N VAL A 101 9.83 -12.55 -5.33
CA VAL A 101 8.48 -13.15 -5.38
C VAL A 101 7.55 -12.50 -4.37
N ALA A 102 8.04 -12.18 -3.17
CA ALA A 102 7.27 -11.45 -2.16
C ALA A 102 6.88 -10.05 -2.65
N GLY A 103 7.83 -9.34 -3.27
CA GLY A 103 7.63 -8.02 -3.88
C GLY A 103 6.62 -8.08 -5.01
N ALA A 104 6.75 -9.06 -5.92
CA ALA A 104 5.80 -9.23 -7.02
C ALA A 104 4.38 -9.45 -6.50
N ARG A 105 4.21 -10.24 -5.42
CA ARG A 105 2.92 -10.42 -4.74
C ARG A 105 2.38 -9.12 -4.13
N ALA A 106 3.28 -8.30 -3.58
CA ALA A 106 2.97 -6.96 -3.08
C ALA A 106 2.75 -5.91 -4.20
N GLY A 107 2.87 -6.30 -5.48
CA GLY A 107 2.71 -5.40 -6.63
C GLY A 107 3.93 -4.55 -6.97
N VAL A 108 5.13 -4.99 -6.57
CA VAL A 108 6.42 -4.31 -6.81
C VAL A 108 7.42 -5.28 -7.44
N ALA A 109 7.97 -4.93 -8.61
CA ALA A 109 9.10 -5.68 -9.17
C ALA A 109 10.38 -5.35 -8.39
N VAL A 110 10.99 -6.34 -7.76
CA VAL A 110 12.15 -6.14 -6.88
C VAL A 110 13.42 -6.70 -7.51
N GLU A 111 14.42 -5.85 -7.67
CA GLU A 111 15.80 -6.22 -7.96
C GLU A 111 16.59 -6.20 -6.63
N VAL A 112 17.39 -7.22 -6.35
CA VAL A 112 18.06 -7.37 -5.05
C VAL A 112 19.57 -7.26 -5.18
N TYR A 113 20.16 -6.42 -4.34
CA TYR A 113 21.57 -6.47 -3.98
C TYR A 113 21.70 -7.03 -2.56
N GLU A 114 22.59 -7.99 -2.33
CA GLU A 114 22.88 -8.55 -1.01
C GLU A 114 24.34 -8.25 -0.65
N CYS A 115 24.59 -7.74 0.56
CA CYS A 115 25.96 -7.56 1.05
C CYS A 115 26.59 -8.87 1.53
N GLY A 116 27.90 -8.85 1.75
CA GLY A 116 28.58 -9.94 2.46
C GLY A 116 28.06 -10.11 3.90
N TYR A 117 28.15 -11.33 4.42
CA TYR A 117 27.76 -11.66 5.79
C TYR A 117 28.42 -10.72 6.81
N GLY A 118 27.60 -10.07 7.66
CA GLY A 118 28.09 -9.19 8.73
C GLY A 118 28.69 -7.86 8.24
N GLN A 119 28.63 -7.55 6.95
CA GLN A 119 29.26 -6.37 6.35
C GLN A 119 28.35 -5.15 6.27
N TYR A 120 27.12 -5.21 6.82
CA TYR A 120 26.15 -4.10 6.75
C TYR A 120 26.76 -2.74 7.13
N ARG A 121 27.57 -2.66 8.22
CA ARG A 121 28.21 -1.41 8.63
C ARG A 121 29.25 -0.93 7.63
N GLN A 122 30.08 -1.84 7.11
CA GLN A 122 31.12 -1.50 6.15
C GLN A 122 30.51 -0.96 4.86
N GLU A 123 29.46 -1.60 4.36
CA GLU A 123 28.72 -1.14 3.18
C GLU A 123 28.14 0.26 3.35
N ILE A 124 27.61 0.59 4.54
CA ILE A 124 27.08 1.94 4.83
C ILE A 124 28.21 2.96 4.98
N LEU A 125 29.32 2.59 5.63
CA LEU A 125 30.40 3.52 5.97
C LEU A 125 31.32 3.84 4.78
N ASP A 126 31.52 2.92 3.84
CA ASP A 126 32.37 3.12 2.67
C ASP A 126 31.56 3.69 1.49
N PRO A 127 31.77 4.94 1.05
CA PRO A 127 31.08 5.52 -0.11
C PRO A 127 31.34 4.77 -1.42
N ALA A 128 32.42 3.99 -1.50
CA ALA A 128 32.77 3.17 -2.65
C ALA A 128 32.24 1.73 -2.53
N SER A 129 31.31 1.45 -1.64
CA SER A 129 30.77 0.11 -1.42
C SER A 129 29.85 -0.37 -2.55
N GLY A 130 29.44 -1.64 -2.51
CA GLY A 130 28.49 -2.19 -3.49
C GLY A 130 27.11 -1.58 -3.34
N LEU A 131 26.70 -1.25 -2.12
CA LEU A 131 25.47 -0.53 -1.79
C LEU A 131 25.32 0.75 -2.60
N TYR A 132 26.30 1.65 -2.55
CA TYR A 132 26.17 2.95 -3.22
C TYR A 132 26.31 2.84 -4.75
N ARG A 133 27.11 1.88 -5.25
CA ARG A 133 27.15 1.57 -6.69
C ARG A 133 25.83 1.02 -7.20
N PHE A 134 25.14 0.21 -6.40
CA PHE A 134 23.84 -0.34 -6.74
C PHE A 134 22.73 0.72 -6.77
N ALA A 135 22.91 1.84 -6.05
CA ALA A 135 21.99 2.97 -5.96
C ALA A 135 20.55 2.56 -5.60
N PRO A 136 20.33 1.94 -4.44
CA PRO A 136 19.03 1.35 -4.07
C PRO A 136 17.92 2.40 -3.93
N ASP A 137 16.69 1.99 -4.23
CA ASP A 137 15.47 2.71 -3.87
C ASP A 137 15.07 2.42 -2.41
N VAL A 138 15.40 1.22 -1.93
CA VAL A 138 15.15 0.77 -0.56
C VAL A 138 16.35 0.03 0.01
N VAL A 139 16.72 0.34 1.25
CA VAL A 139 17.73 -0.37 2.03
C VAL A 139 17.05 -1.14 3.16
N VAL A 140 17.20 -2.46 3.18
CA VAL A 140 16.72 -3.34 4.24
C VAL A 140 17.87 -3.60 5.22
N LEU A 141 17.72 -3.20 6.47
CA LEU A 141 18.64 -3.52 7.57
C LEU A 141 18.14 -4.78 8.29
N ALA A 142 18.68 -5.93 7.91
CA ALA A 142 18.32 -7.23 8.46
C ALA A 142 19.27 -7.61 9.62
N VAL A 143 18.84 -7.31 10.85
CA VAL A 143 19.73 -7.35 12.02
C VAL A 143 19.35 -8.45 13.00
N HIS A 144 20.36 -9.10 13.57
CA HIS A 144 20.22 -10.10 14.62
C HIS A 144 20.42 -9.46 15.99
N ALA A 145 19.68 -9.92 17.01
CA ALA A 145 19.77 -9.41 18.37
C ALA A 145 21.18 -9.49 18.99
N GLY A 146 22.05 -10.37 18.48
CA GLY A 146 23.46 -10.46 18.88
C GLY A 146 24.31 -9.25 18.50
N GLU A 147 23.88 -8.43 17.53
CA GLU A 147 24.57 -7.18 17.16
C GLU A 147 24.33 -6.04 18.13
N ALA A 148 23.33 -6.15 19.01
CA ALA A 148 23.07 -5.11 19.98
C ALA A 148 24.21 -5.04 20.98
N GLN A 149 24.84 -3.86 21.11
CA GLN A 149 25.99 -3.60 21.99
C GLN A 149 25.56 -3.40 23.45
N LEU A 150 24.66 -4.25 23.92
CA LEU A 150 24.13 -4.25 25.28
C LEU A 150 24.87 -5.28 26.14
N PRO A 151 25.15 -5.03 27.42
CA PRO A 151 25.66 -6.09 28.29
C PRO A 151 24.56 -7.13 28.59
N ALA A 152 24.94 -8.27 29.18
CA ALA A 152 23.97 -9.25 29.69
C ALA A 152 23.12 -8.65 30.84
N MET A 153 23.78 -7.83 31.68
CA MET A 153 23.20 -7.06 32.77
C MET A 153 23.86 -5.67 32.80
N SER A 154 23.07 -4.61 32.90
CA SER A 154 23.52 -3.22 33.00
C SER A 154 23.14 -2.60 34.34
N GLU A 155 24.05 -1.80 34.89
CA GLU A 155 23.77 -0.90 36.02
C GLU A 155 23.15 0.44 35.56
N HIS A 156 23.23 0.74 34.25
CA HIS A 156 22.77 1.98 33.64
C HIS A 156 21.91 1.71 32.38
N PRO A 157 20.81 0.94 32.50
CA PRO A 157 20.03 0.48 31.35
C PRO A 157 19.57 1.58 30.41
N ASP A 158 19.11 2.72 30.95
CA ASP A 158 18.63 3.83 30.13
C ASP A 158 19.73 4.44 29.25
N ALA A 159 20.96 4.53 29.79
CA ALA A 159 22.12 5.04 29.06
C ALA A 159 22.54 4.06 27.95
N ASP A 160 22.60 2.76 28.26
CA ASP A 160 22.95 1.72 27.30
C ASP A 160 21.92 1.62 26.16
N VAL A 161 20.62 1.68 26.50
CA VAL A 161 19.53 1.71 25.51
C VAL A 161 19.64 2.96 24.64
N ALA A 162 19.86 4.14 25.22
CA ALA A 162 19.99 5.39 24.45
C ALA A 162 21.21 5.36 23.51
N ALA A 163 22.35 4.85 23.98
CA ALA A 163 23.56 4.70 23.17
C ALA A 163 23.34 3.73 21.99
N GLU A 164 22.68 2.60 22.24
CA GLU A 164 22.36 1.62 21.21
C GLU A 164 21.37 2.17 20.17
N VAL A 165 20.35 2.92 20.61
CA VAL A 165 19.42 3.61 19.71
C VAL A 165 20.15 4.63 18.83
N ALA A 166 21.00 5.48 19.42
CA ALA A 166 21.80 6.47 18.70
C ALA A 166 22.72 5.81 17.64
N ARG A 167 23.26 4.63 17.96
CA ARG A 167 24.08 3.86 17.03
C ARG A 167 23.30 3.41 15.78
N TRP A 168 22.03 3.04 15.90
CA TRP A 168 21.21 2.68 14.74
C TRP A 168 20.68 3.90 14.00
N THR A 169 20.23 4.93 14.71
CA THR A 169 19.72 6.15 14.06
C THR A 169 20.83 6.87 13.29
N SER A 170 22.07 6.88 13.79
CA SER A 170 23.20 7.43 13.03
C SER A 170 23.50 6.68 11.73
N LEU A 171 23.22 5.37 11.65
CA LEU A 171 23.29 4.63 10.39
C LEU A 171 22.14 5.03 9.45
N TRP A 172 20.95 5.31 9.99
CA TRP A 172 19.84 5.84 9.19
C TRP A 172 20.17 7.22 8.62
N ASP A 173 20.76 8.10 9.44
CA ASP A 173 21.19 9.44 9.01
C ASP A 173 22.25 9.34 7.92
N LEU A 174 23.23 8.44 8.08
CA LEU A 174 24.28 8.25 7.08
C LEU A 174 23.74 7.71 5.75
N LEU A 175 22.79 6.78 5.80
CA LEU A 175 22.07 6.29 4.63
C LEU A 175 21.23 7.40 3.99
N ALA A 176 20.56 8.20 4.80
CA ALA A 176 19.76 9.34 4.35
C ALA A 176 20.61 10.40 3.63
N ASP A 177 21.84 10.60 4.08
CA ASP A 177 22.78 11.55 3.49
C ASP A 177 23.41 11.01 2.19
N ARG A 178 23.78 9.73 2.15
CA ARG A 178 24.61 9.15 1.07
C ARG A 178 23.84 8.37 0.02
N ALA A 179 22.74 7.72 0.39
CA ALA A 179 21.92 6.93 -0.54
C ALA A 179 20.81 7.76 -1.20
N GLY A 180 20.88 9.09 -1.14
CA GLY A 180 19.91 9.99 -1.76
C GLY A 180 18.49 9.66 -1.28
N THR A 181 17.51 9.59 -2.17
CA THR A 181 16.09 9.38 -1.81
C THR A 181 15.73 7.95 -1.36
N ALA A 182 16.73 7.08 -1.12
CA ALA A 182 16.48 5.72 -0.64
C ALA A 182 15.68 5.72 0.67
N ARG A 183 14.72 4.79 0.74
CA ARG A 183 13.97 4.50 1.95
C ARG A 183 14.65 3.40 2.75
N ILE A 184 14.42 3.37 4.05
CA ILE A 184 15.02 2.41 4.97
C ILE A 184 13.92 1.53 5.53
N VAL A 185 14.16 0.22 5.51
CA VAL A 185 13.32 -0.79 6.17
C VAL A 185 14.18 -1.48 7.22
N GLN A 186 13.97 -1.14 8.49
CA GLN A 186 14.70 -1.71 9.60
C GLN A 186 13.94 -2.91 10.17
N HIS A 187 14.58 -4.07 10.24
CA HIS A 187 14.08 -5.18 11.04
C HIS A 187 14.33 -4.88 12.52
N THR A 188 13.31 -5.00 13.37
CA THR A 188 13.49 -4.90 14.82
C THR A 188 14.21 -6.13 15.37
N PHE A 189 14.68 -6.07 16.61
CA PHE A 189 15.33 -7.20 17.25
C PHE A 189 14.30 -8.20 17.78
N ALA A 190 14.26 -9.40 17.23
CA ALA A 190 13.55 -10.50 17.90
C ALA A 190 14.27 -10.82 19.23
N VAL A 191 13.54 -10.77 20.35
CA VAL A 191 14.09 -11.03 21.69
C VAL A 191 14.15 -12.56 21.91
N PRO A 192 15.34 -13.15 22.14
CA PRO A 192 15.48 -14.60 22.32
C PRO A 192 14.62 -15.15 23.48
N PRO A 193 14.07 -16.37 23.35
CA PRO A 193 13.21 -16.97 24.37
C PRO A 193 13.98 -17.55 25.56
N ASP A 194 15.27 -17.87 25.39
CA ASP A 194 16.09 -18.53 26.39
C ASP A 194 16.68 -17.50 27.38
N LEU A 195 15.89 -17.15 28.40
CA LEU A 195 16.21 -16.12 29.38
C LEU A 195 16.68 -16.73 30.71
N ALA A 196 17.92 -16.47 31.10
CA ALA A 196 18.49 -16.97 32.36
C ALA A 196 17.74 -16.49 33.62
N LEU A 197 17.16 -15.29 33.58
CA LEU A 197 16.41 -14.71 34.71
C LEU A 197 14.95 -15.17 34.79
N GLY A 198 14.45 -15.93 33.81
CA GLY A 198 13.04 -16.33 33.76
C GLY A 198 12.09 -15.14 33.91
N HIS A 199 11.08 -15.27 34.77
CA HIS A 199 10.10 -14.20 35.03
C HIS A 199 10.68 -12.93 35.64
N LEU A 200 11.81 -13.02 36.37
CA LEU A 200 12.45 -11.86 37.00
C LEU A 200 12.93 -10.84 35.94
N ALA A 201 13.20 -11.28 34.70
CA ALA A 201 13.57 -10.38 33.61
C ALA A 201 12.55 -9.24 33.38
N ALA A 202 11.26 -9.49 33.64
CA ALA A 202 10.22 -8.49 33.46
C ALA A 202 10.31 -7.30 34.44
N SER A 203 10.94 -7.49 35.60
CA SER A 203 11.10 -6.45 36.62
C SER A 203 12.56 -5.98 36.79
N VAL A 204 13.46 -6.40 35.90
CA VAL A 204 14.88 -6.00 35.92
C VAL A 204 15.20 -5.26 34.62
N PRO A 205 15.07 -3.92 34.59
CA PRO A 205 15.34 -3.11 33.40
C PRO A 205 16.76 -3.29 32.85
N GLY A 206 17.72 -3.57 33.75
CA GLY A 206 19.13 -3.83 33.42
C GLY A 206 19.40 -5.11 32.64
N CYS A 207 18.44 -6.05 32.56
CA CYS A 207 18.70 -7.29 31.84
C CYS A 207 18.62 -7.09 30.32
N ARG A 208 19.43 -7.84 29.56
CA ARG A 208 19.51 -7.70 28.10
C ARG A 208 18.16 -7.80 27.39
N ALA A 209 17.25 -8.67 27.84
CA ALA A 209 15.94 -8.85 27.21
C ALA A 209 15.06 -7.60 27.36
N ALA A 210 15.01 -7.02 28.57
CA ALA A 210 14.29 -5.78 28.83
C ALA A 210 14.89 -4.61 28.04
N MET A 211 16.22 -4.50 28.01
CA MET A 211 16.91 -3.47 27.21
C MET A 211 16.65 -3.63 25.71
N LEU A 212 16.66 -4.85 25.14
CA LEU A 212 16.34 -5.08 23.73
C LEU A 212 14.91 -4.65 23.39
N ALA A 213 13.95 -4.98 24.25
CA ALA A 213 12.56 -4.52 24.09
C ALA A 213 12.46 -2.99 24.16
N ALA A 214 13.21 -2.36 25.07
CA ALA A 214 13.28 -0.90 25.18
C ALA A 214 13.93 -0.25 23.94
N VAL A 215 14.98 -0.85 23.37
CA VAL A 215 15.59 -0.42 22.10
C VAL A 215 14.57 -0.50 20.96
N ASN A 216 13.85 -1.62 20.80
CA ASN A 216 12.81 -1.74 19.76
C ASN A 216 11.76 -0.63 19.87
N ALA A 217 11.25 -0.38 21.09
CA ALA A 217 10.28 0.68 21.33
C ALA A 217 10.84 2.08 21.02
N ALA A 218 12.11 2.33 21.37
CA ALA A 218 12.78 3.60 21.10
C ALA A 218 13.08 3.80 19.61
N LEU A 219 13.46 2.77 18.87
CA LEU A 219 13.59 2.81 17.41
C LEU A 219 12.25 3.10 16.73
N GLY A 220 11.15 2.52 17.25
CA GLY A 220 9.78 2.87 16.84
C GLY A 220 9.47 4.35 16.96
N ARG A 221 9.77 4.94 18.12
CA ARG A 221 9.60 6.38 18.35
C ARG A 221 10.48 7.23 17.42
N ALA A 222 11.74 6.81 17.21
CA ALA A 222 12.67 7.52 16.33
C ALA A 222 12.19 7.50 14.87
N ALA A 223 11.73 6.35 14.36
CA ALA A 223 11.22 6.20 13.01
C ALA A 223 9.94 7.04 12.77
N GLY A 224 9.09 7.19 13.79
CA GLY A 224 7.90 8.04 13.74
C GLY A 224 8.14 9.55 13.91
N GLY A 225 9.36 9.97 14.24
CA GLY A 225 9.72 11.38 14.45
C GLY A 225 9.79 12.20 13.16
N ARG A 226 9.57 13.53 13.23
CA ARG A 226 9.45 14.44 12.06
C ARG A 226 10.63 14.41 11.08
N ALA A 227 11.86 14.15 11.54
CA ALA A 227 13.05 14.10 10.69
C ALA A 227 13.17 12.79 9.88
N ALA A 228 12.61 11.69 10.39
CA ALA A 228 12.62 10.36 9.76
C ALA A 228 11.27 9.96 9.15
N ALA A 229 10.21 10.74 9.42
CA ALA A 229 8.83 10.45 9.04
C ALA A 229 8.70 10.20 7.53
N GLY A 230 8.36 8.96 7.17
CA GLY A 230 8.17 8.52 5.79
C GLY A 230 9.44 8.01 5.08
N ARG A 231 10.61 8.09 5.73
CA ARG A 231 11.89 7.55 5.20
C ARG A 231 12.28 6.22 5.83
N VAL A 232 12.04 6.04 7.14
CA VAL A 232 12.30 4.79 7.86
C VAL A 232 10.98 4.09 8.17
N ALA A 233 10.89 2.81 7.81
CA ALA A 233 9.82 1.92 8.25
C ALA A 233 10.40 0.72 8.99
N LEU A 234 9.58 0.09 9.83
CA LEU A 234 9.98 -1.04 10.64
C LEU A 234 9.27 -2.32 10.18
N VAL A 235 10.00 -3.44 10.20
CA VAL A 235 9.41 -4.77 10.22
C VAL A 235 9.57 -5.32 11.63
N ASP A 236 8.46 -5.54 12.32
CA ASP A 236 8.48 -5.99 13.72
C ASP A 236 8.77 -7.49 13.84
N CYS A 237 10.06 -7.85 13.81
CA CYS A 237 10.50 -9.23 13.90
C CYS A 237 10.22 -9.86 15.28
N ASP A 238 10.12 -9.09 16.36
CA ASP A 238 9.76 -9.66 17.67
C ASP A 238 8.29 -10.09 17.68
N ARG A 239 7.41 -9.28 17.09
CA ARG A 239 6.00 -9.65 16.88
C ARG A 239 5.87 -10.87 16.00
N LEU A 240 6.58 -10.93 14.86
CA LEU A 240 6.55 -12.10 13.97
C LEU A 240 7.09 -13.36 14.68
N ALA A 241 8.16 -13.23 15.47
CA ALA A 241 8.68 -14.33 16.27
C ALA A 241 7.68 -14.79 17.34
N ALA A 242 6.91 -13.88 17.95
CA ALA A 242 5.86 -14.22 18.89
C ALA A 242 4.68 -14.95 18.20
N GLU A 243 4.30 -14.52 17.00
CA GLU A 243 3.21 -15.08 16.20
C GLU A 243 3.42 -16.56 15.85
N VAL A 244 4.63 -16.92 15.38
CA VAL A 244 4.96 -18.32 15.04
C VAL A 244 5.50 -19.13 16.24
N GLY A 245 5.66 -18.48 17.38
CA GLY A 245 6.38 -18.99 18.53
C GLY A 245 7.89 -18.82 18.42
N LYS A 246 8.49 -18.20 19.43
CA LYS A 246 9.91 -17.83 19.41
C LYS A 246 10.85 -19.03 19.22
N ARG A 247 10.50 -20.22 19.70
CA ARG A 247 11.28 -21.45 19.48
C ARG A 247 11.26 -21.96 18.03
N THR A 248 10.23 -21.62 17.27
CA THR A 248 10.17 -21.91 15.83
C THR A 248 10.98 -20.89 15.05
N TRP A 249 10.96 -19.63 15.49
CA TRP A 249 11.74 -18.54 14.89
C TRP A 249 13.25 -18.74 15.05
N PHE A 250 13.71 -19.07 16.25
CA PHE A 250 15.12 -19.28 16.56
C PHE A 250 15.48 -20.77 16.46
N ASP A 251 16.22 -21.15 15.41
CA ASP A 251 16.81 -22.49 15.31
C ASP A 251 18.34 -22.43 15.54
N PRO A 252 18.83 -22.86 16.71
CA PRO A 252 20.26 -22.80 17.03
C PRO A 252 21.11 -23.64 16.07
N ARG A 253 20.54 -24.68 15.43
CA ARG A 253 21.28 -25.52 14.46
C ARG A 253 21.69 -24.69 13.25
N TYR A 254 20.77 -23.87 12.73
CA TYR A 254 21.04 -22.99 11.60
C TYR A 254 21.93 -21.81 12.00
N TRP A 255 21.73 -21.25 13.19
CA TRP A 255 22.60 -20.19 13.71
C TRP A 255 24.05 -20.65 13.85
N HIS A 256 24.31 -21.78 14.51
CA HIS A 256 25.67 -22.25 14.75
C HIS A 256 26.38 -22.74 13.49
N ARG A 257 25.64 -23.28 12.51
CA ARG A 257 26.23 -23.80 11.26
C ARG A 257 26.43 -22.75 10.18
N ALA A 258 25.46 -21.85 10.01
CA ALA A 258 25.38 -20.96 8.85
C ALA A 258 25.11 -19.50 9.23
N LYS A 259 25.07 -19.17 10.53
CA LYS A 259 24.73 -17.83 11.02
C LYS A 259 23.43 -17.29 10.43
N GLN A 260 22.49 -18.19 10.21
CA GLN A 260 21.13 -17.90 9.81
C GLN A 260 20.32 -17.58 11.07
N ALA A 261 19.89 -16.34 11.25
CA ALA A 261 19.20 -15.88 12.46
C ALA A 261 17.75 -16.35 12.55
N VAL A 262 17.06 -16.38 11.41
CA VAL A 262 15.65 -16.76 11.29
C VAL A 262 15.58 -18.17 10.72
N SER A 263 14.86 -19.07 11.39
CA SER A 263 14.62 -20.43 10.92
C SER A 263 14.15 -20.44 9.47
N LEU A 264 14.62 -21.40 8.69
CA LEU A 264 14.25 -21.55 7.28
C LEU A 264 12.73 -21.67 7.07
N SER A 265 12.00 -22.24 8.03
CA SER A 265 10.53 -22.32 7.99
C SER A 265 9.82 -20.98 8.17
N CYS A 266 10.52 -19.95 8.66
CA CYS A 266 9.96 -18.63 8.95
C CYS A 266 10.45 -17.54 7.98
N VAL A 267 11.43 -17.85 7.10
CA VAL A 267 11.92 -16.89 6.10
C VAL A 267 10.81 -16.43 5.13
N PRO A 268 9.90 -17.31 4.64
CA PRO A 268 8.77 -16.87 3.83
C PRO A 268 7.87 -15.83 4.51
N LEU A 269 7.55 -16.02 5.79
CA LEU A 269 6.81 -15.05 6.58
C LEU A 269 7.55 -13.71 6.66
N LEU A 270 8.85 -13.73 6.99
CA LEU A 270 9.66 -12.51 7.03
C LEU A 270 9.73 -11.80 5.67
N ALA A 271 9.88 -12.54 4.58
CA ALA A 271 9.91 -12.00 3.23
C ALA A 271 8.57 -11.35 2.87
N ARG A 272 7.43 -11.98 3.20
CA ARG A 272 6.08 -11.45 2.99
C ARG A 272 5.89 -10.11 3.70
N HIS A 273 6.21 -10.04 5.00
CA HIS A 273 6.06 -8.79 5.76
C HIS A 273 7.06 -7.71 5.33
N THR A 274 8.30 -8.09 4.99
CA THR A 274 9.28 -7.12 4.45
C THR A 274 8.78 -6.52 3.13
N ALA A 275 8.26 -7.36 2.23
CA ALA A 275 7.70 -6.89 0.96
C ALA A 275 6.43 -6.05 1.13
N ALA A 276 5.58 -6.35 2.11
CA ALA A 276 4.40 -5.54 2.41
C ALA A 276 4.77 -4.12 2.88
N VAL A 277 5.79 -3.99 3.74
CA VAL A 277 6.31 -2.69 4.17
C VAL A 277 6.95 -1.92 3.01
N ILE A 278 7.75 -2.59 2.17
CA ILE A 278 8.31 -2.01 0.93
C ILE A 278 7.17 -1.54 0.01
N GLY A 279 6.17 -2.38 -0.20
CA GLY A 279 4.98 -2.07 -1.00
C GLY A 279 4.26 -0.83 -0.49
N ALA A 280 4.07 -0.71 0.82
CA ALA A 280 3.42 0.45 1.41
C ALA A 280 4.20 1.76 1.21
N GLN A 281 5.52 1.71 1.38
CA GLN A 281 6.40 2.85 1.10
C GLN A 281 6.37 3.31 -0.36
N LEU A 282 6.08 2.38 -1.29
CA LEU A 282 5.95 2.63 -2.73
C LEU A 282 4.48 2.83 -3.17
N GLY A 283 3.55 2.88 -2.21
CA GLY A 283 2.13 3.15 -2.44
C GLY A 283 1.36 1.99 -3.09
N ALA A 284 1.80 0.75 -2.88
CA ALA A 284 1.15 -0.48 -3.34
C ALA A 284 0.22 -1.11 -2.29
N SER A 285 -0.01 -0.45 -1.13
CA SER A 285 -0.95 -0.92 -0.12
C SER A 285 -2.37 -1.05 -0.63
N ARG A 286 -3.12 -1.99 -0.05
CA ARG A 286 -4.57 -2.02 -0.20
C ARG A 286 -5.23 -0.94 0.65
N LYS A 287 -6.39 -0.51 0.19
CA LYS A 287 -7.07 0.70 0.70
C LYS A 287 -8.48 0.45 1.17
N CYS A 288 -9.12 -0.60 0.66
CA CYS A 288 -10.54 -0.86 0.91
C CYS A 288 -10.75 -2.32 1.32
N LEU A 289 -11.45 -2.51 2.43
CA LEU A 289 -12.00 -3.78 2.85
C LEU A 289 -13.47 -3.84 2.41
N VAL A 290 -13.79 -4.83 1.59
CA VAL A 290 -15.14 -5.10 1.07
C VAL A 290 -15.69 -6.29 1.84
N LEU A 291 -16.78 -6.07 2.54
CA LEU A 291 -17.38 -6.99 3.52
C LEU A 291 -18.64 -7.62 2.93
N ASP A 292 -18.77 -8.94 2.99
CA ASP A 292 -20.08 -9.56 3.02
C ASP A 292 -20.79 -9.31 4.36
N LEU A 293 -22.07 -9.68 4.47
CA LEU A 293 -22.91 -9.48 5.66
C LEU A 293 -23.22 -10.79 6.38
N ASP A 294 -24.11 -11.61 5.82
CA ASP A 294 -24.56 -12.87 6.42
C ASP A 294 -23.37 -13.82 6.64
N ASN A 295 -23.33 -14.46 7.81
CA ASN A 295 -22.21 -15.30 8.30
C ASN A 295 -20.82 -14.64 8.29
N THR A 296 -20.73 -13.34 8.00
CA THR A 296 -19.47 -12.59 7.92
C THR A 296 -19.40 -11.50 8.99
N LEU A 297 -20.38 -10.60 9.07
CA LEU A 297 -20.49 -9.59 10.12
C LEU A 297 -21.41 -10.00 11.28
N TRP A 298 -22.27 -10.98 11.05
CA TRP A 298 -23.10 -11.64 12.05
C TRP A 298 -23.28 -13.10 11.66
N GLY A 299 -23.71 -13.95 12.58
CA GLY A 299 -24.04 -15.34 12.27
C GLY A 299 -25.49 -15.46 11.83
N GLY A 300 -25.76 -16.37 10.89
CA GLY A 300 -27.10 -16.60 10.35
C GLY A 300 -27.40 -15.79 9.09
N VAL A 301 -28.51 -16.13 8.45
CA VAL A 301 -28.98 -15.51 7.20
C VAL A 301 -30.16 -14.59 7.50
N LEU A 302 -29.98 -13.28 7.30
CA LEU A 302 -30.99 -12.27 7.67
C LEU A 302 -32.36 -12.54 7.04
N GLY A 303 -32.40 -12.95 5.77
CA GLY A 303 -33.65 -13.22 5.06
C GLY A 303 -34.44 -14.42 5.58
N GLU A 304 -33.78 -15.34 6.30
CA GLU A 304 -34.39 -16.56 6.86
C GLU A 304 -34.71 -16.40 8.34
N GLU A 305 -33.80 -15.79 9.10
CA GLU A 305 -33.85 -15.72 10.56
C GLU A 305 -34.41 -14.39 11.08
N GLY A 306 -34.39 -13.34 10.25
CA GLY A 306 -34.81 -12.00 10.62
C GLY A 306 -33.88 -11.31 11.62
N LEU A 307 -34.14 -10.03 11.89
CA LEU A 307 -33.30 -9.18 12.73
C LEU A 307 -33.02 -9.73 14.13
N GLY A 308 -33.99 -10.46 14.72
CA GLY A 308 -33.86 -11.02 16.08
C GLY A 308 -33.23 -12.42 16.13
N GLY A 309 -33.05 -13.07 14.98
CA GLY A 309 -32.51 -14.43 14.88
C GLY A 309 -31.01 -14.49 14.63
N ILE A 310 -30.44 -13.44 14.03
CA ILE A 310 -28.99 -13.39 13.74
C ILE A 310 -28.15 -13.41 15.03
N ALA A 311 -27.03 -14.12 14.98
CA ALA A 311 -26.08 -14.22 16.09
C ALA A 311 -25.12 -13.03 16.06
N LEU A 312 -25.37 -12.04 16.92
CA LEU A 312 -24.50 -10.88 17.11
C LEU A 312 -24.63 -10.32 18.53
N GLY A 313 -23.50 -10.06 19.19
CA GLY A 313 -23.47 -9.62 20.58
C GLY A 313 -23.28 -10.77 21.54
N ASP A 314 -24.34 -11.24 22.17
CA ASP A 314 -24.26 -12.23 23.25
C ASP A 314 -23.98 -13.66 22.75
N GLY A 315 -23.25 -14.42 23.57
CA GLY A 315 -22.97 -15.83 23.35
C GLY A 315 -21.75 -16.08 22.44
N PRO A 316 -21.21 -17.32 22.41
CA PRO A 316 -19.88 -17.57 21.83
C PRO A 316 -19.73 -17.13 20.37
N ALA A 317 -20.73 -17.43 19.53
CA ALA A 317 -20.71 -17.02 18.12
C ALA A 317 -20.93 -15.51 17.95
N GLY A 318 -21.90 -14.93 18.67
CA GLY A 318 -22.19 -13.49 18.61
C GLY A 318 -21.02 -12.62 19.09
N GLU A 319 -20.30 -13.08 20.11
CA GLU A 319 -19.09 -12.43 20.63
C GLU A 319 -17.96 -12.49 19.60
N ALA A 320 -17.80 -13.60 18.88
CA ALA A 320 -16.80 -13.73 17.82
C ALA A 320 -17.04 -12.73 16.67
N PHE A 321 -18.29 -12.57 16.22
CA PHE A 321 -18.64 -11.57 15.22
C PHE A 321 -18.47 -10.14 15.74
N THR A 322 -18.80 -9.88 17.01
CA THR A 322 -18.58 -8.59 17.65
C THR A 322 -17.09 -8.23 17.66
N ALA A 323 -16.22 -9.17 18.05
CA ALA A 323 -14.77 -8.98 18.03
C ALA A 323 -14.24 -8.75 16.61
N PHE A 324 -14.81 -9.43 15.61
CA PHE A 324 -14.45 -9.21 14.21
C PHE A 324 -14.83 -7.79 13.74
N GLN A 325 -16.02 -7.30 14.08
CA GLN A 325 -16.43 -5.93 13.79
C GLN A 325 -15.54 -4.90 14.49
N GLU A 326 -15.18 -5.12 15.75
CA GLU A 326 -14.27 -4.23 16.49
C GLU A 326 -12.90 -4.16 15.83
N HIS A 327 -12.35 -5.29 15.39
CA HIS A 327 -11.09 -5.31 14.65
C HIS A 327 -11.18 -4.61 13.28
N ILE A 328 -12.31 -4.73 12.57
CA ILE A 328 -12.56 -3.97 11.33
C ILE A 328 -12.56 -2.46 11.61
N LEU A 329 -13.12 -2.03 12.74
CA LEU A 329 -13.11 -0.61 13.15
C LEU A 329 -11.69 -0.12 13.49
N GLU A 330 -10.80 -0.97 14.00
CA GLU A 330 -9.37 -0.63 14.17
C GLU A 330 -8.69 -0.38 12.81
N LEU A 331 -8.98 -1.22 11.80
CA LEU A 331 -8.51 -0.99 10.43
C LEU A 331 -9.06 0.31 9.84
N LYS A 332 -10.34 0.59 10.09
CA LYS A 332 -10.95 1.87 9.69
C LYS A 332 -10.25 3.06 10.34
N ALA A 333 -9.92 2.97 11.63
CA ALA A 333 -9.18 4.02 12.35
C ALA A 333 -7.78 4.25 11.77
N LYS A 334 -7.15 3.22 11.17
CA LYS A 334 -5.91 3.31 10.38
C LYS A 334 -6.11 3.89 8.96
N GLY A 335 -7.35 4.17 8.56
CA GLY A 335 -7.70 4.77 7.28
C GLY A 335 -8.05 3.78 6.17
N ILE A 336 -8.38 2.53 6.51
CA ILE A 336 -8.95 1.56 5.57
C ILE A 336 -10.42 1.92 5.31
N ILE A 337 -10.79 1.97 4.03
CA ILE A 337 -12.14 2.25 3.57
C ILE A 337 -12.97 0.99 3.77
N LEU A 338 -14.19 1.12 4.31
CA LEU A 338 -15.12 0.00 4.42
C LEU A 338 -16.19 0.11 3.34
N ALA A 339 -16.45 -0.99 2.65
CA ALA A 339 -17.57 -1.12 1.72
C ALA A 339 -18.30 -2.43 1.99
N VAL A 340 -19.60 -2.48 1.70
CA VAL A 340 -20.41 -3.70 1.77
C VAL A 340 -20.65 -4.21 0.36
N CYS A 341 -20.50 -5.52 0.16
CA CYS A 341 -20.85 -6.25 -1.05
C CYS A 341 -21.58 -7.55 -0.64
N SER A 342 -22.90 -7.53 -0.70
CA SER A 342 -23.70 -8.63 -0.19
C SER A 342 -24.94 -8.93 -1.02
N LYS A 343 -25.47 -10.15 -0.84
CA LYS A 343 -26.67 -10.67 -1.50
C LYS A 343 -27.87 -10.60 -0.56
N ASN A 344 -28.33 -9.39 -0.28
CA ASN A 344 -29.50 -9.11 0.54
C ASN A 344 -30.39 -8.06 -0.14
N ASN A 345 -31.61 -7.90 0.39
CA ASN A 345 -32.39 -6.70 0.17
C ASN A 345 -31.70 -5.52 0.88
N ASP A 346 -31.48 -4.41 0.18
CA ASP A 346 -30.77 -3.24 0.70
C ASP A 346 -31.43 -2.64 1.95
N ALA A 347 -32.77 -2.55 1.97
CA ALA A 347 -33.50 -1.98 3.10
C ALA A 347 -33.35 -2.85 4.36
N ASP A 348 -33.55 -4.16 4.22
CA ASP A 348 -33.46 -5.12 5.34
C ASP A 348 -32.02 -5.17 5.88
N ALA A 349 -31.02 -5.18 5.00
CA ALA A 349 -29.62 -5.18 5.38
C ALA A 349 -29.24 -3.93 6.19
N ARG A 350 -29.69 -2.74 5.75
CA ARG A 350 -29.45 -1.47 6.48
C ARG A 350 -30.15 -1.43 7.83
N GLU A 351 -31.34 -1.99 7.91
CA GLU A 351 -32.11 -2.05 9.16
C GLU A 351 -31.31 -2.70 10.29
N VAL A 352 -30.49 -3.72 9.99
CA VAL A 352 -29.58 -4.34 10.99
C VAL A 352 -28.60 -3.33 11.56
N PHE A 353 -27.98 -2.50 10.71
CA PHE A 353 -27.00 -1.49 11.13
C PHE A 353 -27.62 -0.38 11.97
N GLU A 354 -28.89 -0.07 11.71
CA GLU A 354 -29.64 1.00 12.38
C GLU A 354 -30.24 0.53 13.71
N ARG A 355 -30.78 -0.69 13.75
CA ARG A 355 -31.63 -1.16 14.86
C ARG A 355 -30.98 -2.20 15.75
N HIS A 356 -30.03 -3.00 15.26
CA HIS A 356 -29.46 -4.08 16.05
C HIS A 356 -28.53 -3.51 17.15
N PRO A 357 -28.84 -3.73 18.45
CA PRO A 357 -28.15 -3.05 19.54
C PRO A 357 -26.67 -3.45 19.67
N ALA A 358 -26.34 -4.69 19.32
CA ALA A 358 -24.97 -5.20 19.35
C ALA A 358 -24.16 -4.87 18.09
N MET A 359 -24.75 -4.25 17.07
CA MET A 359 -23.99 -3.82 15.90
C MET A 359 -22.96 -2.77 16.28
N ARG A 360 -21.69 -3.01 15.95
CA ARG A 360 -20.58 -2.09 16.24
C ARG A 360 -20.33 -1.15 15.08
N ILE A 361 -20.28 -1.69 13.86
CA ILE A 361 -20.13 -0.91 12.63
C ILE A 361 -21.45 -0.19 12.34
N ARG A 362 -21.39 1.12 12.11
CA ARG A 362 -22.53 1.97 11.74
C ARG A 362 -22.55 2.20 10.24
N LEU A 363 -23.70 2.60 9.69
CA LEU A 363 -23.79 3.03 8.28
C LEU A 363 -22.80 4.17 7.99
N ASP A 364 -22.59 5.06 8.97
CA ASP A 364 -21.59 6.12 8.92
C ASP A 364 -20.13 5.66 9.02
N ASP A 365 -19.88 4.35 9.08
CA ASP A 365 -18.55 3.77 8.92
C ASP A 365 -18.32 3.26 7.50
N ILE A 366 -19.38 2.97 6.76
CA ILE A 366 -19.36 2.41 5.41
C ILE A 366 -19.31 3.54 4.37
N ALA A 367 -18.34 3.48 3.46
CA ALA A 367 -18.20 4.46 2.38
C ALA A 367 -19.13 4.15 1.20
N MET A 368 -19.38 2.87 0.94
CA MET A 368 -20.32 2.41 -0.07
C MET A 368 -21.02 1.14 0.38
N PHE A 369 -22.35 1.18 0.38
CA PHE A 369 -23.19 0.06 0.80
C PHE A 369 -23.85 -0.56 -0.45
N SER A 370 -23.40 -1.75 -0.85
CA SER A 370 -23.92 -2.47 -2.00
C SER A 370 -24.53 -3.80 -1.54
N ALA A 371 -25.85 -3.79 -1.33
CA ALA A 371 -26.64 -4.99 -1.07
C ALA A 371 -27.65 -5.18 -2.20
N SER A 372 -27.45 -6.23 -3.00
CA SER A 372 -28.31 -6.54 -4.14
C SER A 372 -28.16 -8.00 -4.57
N TRP A 373 -29.08 -8.49 -5.39
CA TRP A 373 -29.03 -9.86 -5.93
C TRP A 373 -28.10 -10.02 -7.16
N ASP A 374 -27.40 -8.96 -7.55
CA ASP A 374 -26.33 -9.01 -8.55
C ASP A 374 -25.17 -9.92 -8.07
N ASP A 375 -24.38 -10.47 -8.99
CA ASP A 375 -23.18 -11.22 -8.62
C ASP A 375 -22.13 -10.32 -7.92
N LYS A 376 -21.40 -10.88 -6.96
CA LYS A 376 -20.42 -10.13 -6.15
C LYS A 376 -19.30 -9.49 -7.00
N PRO A 377 -18.72 -10.15 -8.05
CA PRO A 377 -17.77 -9.49 -8.94
C PRO A 377 -18.30 -8.21 -9.61
N THR A 378 -19.54 -8.23 -10.11
CA THR A 378 -20.19 -7.04 -10.68
C THR A 378 -20.33 -5.94 -9.64
N GLN A 379 -20.81 -6.28 -8.43
CA GLN A 379 -20.92 -5.32 -7.33
C GLN A 379 -19.55 -4.75 -6.91
N ILE A 380 -18.50 -5.57 -6.82
CA ILE A 380 -17.14 -5.14 -6.48
C ILE A 380 -16.57 -4.18 -7.53
N ARG A 381 -16.78 -4.44 -8.82
CA ARG A 381 -16.38 -3.52 -9.90
C ARG A 381 -17.10 -2.18 -9.79
N ARG A 382 -18.40 -2.21 -9.48
CA ARG A 382 -19.19 -1.01 -9.19
C ARG A 382 -18.58 -0.26 -8.01
N ILE A 383 -18.29 -0.93 -6.89
CA ILE A 383 -17.62 -0.33 -5.72
C ILE A 383 -16.31 0.35 -6.09
N ALA A 384 -15.42 -0.35 -6.79
CA ALA A 384 -14.13 0.20 -7.20
C ALA A 384 -14.30 1.46 -8.07
N SER A 385 -15.22 1.43 -9.04
CA SER A 385 -15.48 2.55 -9.94
C SER A 385 -16.07 3.77 -9.22
N THR A 386 -17.07 3.57 -8.35
CA THR A 386 -17.72 4.63 -7.57
C THR A 386 -16.72 5.29 -6.62
N LEU A 387 -15.92 4.48 -5.92
CA LEU A 387 -14.89 4.98 -5.03
C LEU A 387 -13.68 5.56 -5.78
N GLY A 388 -13.52 5.28 -7.08
CA GLY A 388 -12.40 5.76 -7.88
C GLY A 388 -11.05 5.15 -7.49
N ILE A 389 -11.06 3.88 -7.10
CA ILE A 389 -9.86 3.10 -6.75
C ILE A 389 -9.76 1.86 -7.64
N GLY A 390 -8.53 1.39 -7.89
CA GLY A 390 -8.31 0.18 -8.68
C GLY A 390 -8.72 -1.09 -7.92
N LEU A 391 -9.12 -2.14 -8.64
CA LEU A 391 -9.45 -3.46 -8.06
C LEU A 391 -8.28 -4.03 -7.22
N ASP A 392 -7.05 -3.73 -7.63
CA ASP A 392 -5.81 -4.04 -6.92
C ASP A 392 -5.64 -3.30 -5.58
N SER A 393 -6.59 -2.45 -5.20
CA SER A 393 -6.63 -1.78 -3.90
C SER A 393 -7.72 -2.34 -2.98
N LEU A 394 -8.51 -3.31 -3.44
CA LEU A 394 -9.62 -3.91 -2.70
C LEU A 394 -9.20 -5.26 -2.10
N VAL A 395 -9.72 -5.52 -0.91
CA VAL A 395 -9.63 -6.81 -0.23
C VAL A 395 -11.05 -7.25 0.09
N PHE A 396 -11.42 -8.46 -0.29
CA PHE A 396 -12.75 -9.02 -0.10
C PHE A 396 -12.74 -10.09 1.00
N VAL A 397 -13.72 -10.03 1.90
CA VAL A 397 -13.95 -11.03 2.96
C VAL A 397 -15.38 -11.54 2.88
N ASP A 398 -15.50 -12.86 2.97
CA ASP A 398 -16.74 -13.62 2.77
C ASP A 398 -16.55 -15.01 3.38
N ASP A 399 -17.56 -15.49 4.10
CA ASP A 399 -17.55 -16.83 4.69
C ASP A 399 -17.69 -17.92 3.61
N ASN A 400 -18.42 -17.61 2.54
CA ASN A 400 -18.79 -18.56 1.51
C ASN A 400 -17.62 -18.83 0.54
N PRO A 401 -17.04 -20.04 0.54
CA PRO A 401 -15.90 -20.36 -0.30
C PRO A 401 -16.22 -20.31 -1.80
N ALA A 402 -17.48 -20.50 -2.21
CA ALA A 402 -17.89 -20.43 -3.61
C ALA A 402 -17.88 -18.98 -4.12
N GLU A 403 -18.42 -18.05 -3.33
CA GLU A 403 -18.40 -16.61 -3.67
C GLU A 403 -16.96 -16.09 -3.72
N ARG A 404 -16.11 -16.49 -2.76
CA ARG A 404 -14.67 -16.18 -2.78
C ARG A 404 -14.00 -16.64 -4.08
N GLU A 405 -14.27 -17.85 -4.52
CA GLU A 405 -13.68 -18.38 -5.76
C GLU A 405 -14.19 -17.66 -7.01
N VAL A 406 -15.49 -17.35 -7.06
CA VAL A 406 -16.08 -16.56 -8.15
C VAL A 406 -15.41 -15.18 -8.24
N VAL A 407 -15.17 -14.51 -7.10
CA VAL A 407 -14.44 -13.24 -7.06
C VAL A 407 -12.99 -13.40 -7.54
N ARG A 408 -12.27 -14.45 -7.12
CA ARG A 408 -10.90 -14.72 -7.61
C ARG A 408 -10.84 -14.90 -9.13
N GLN A 409 -11.84 -15.56 -9.71
CA GLN A 409 -11.87 -15.84 -11.15
C GLN A 409 -12.29 -14.62 -11.96
N LEU A 410 -13.37 -13.93 -11.54
CA LEU A 410 -14.00 -12.88 -12.34
C LEU A 410 -13.55 -11.47 -11.96
N ALA A 411 -12.91 -11.28 -10.80
CA ALA A 411 -12.34 -10.02 -10.33
C ALA A 411 -10.91 -10.22 -9.80
N GLY A 412 -10.08 -11.03 -10.48
CA GLY A 412 -8.80 -11.54 -9.98
C GLY A 412 -7.69 -10.55 -9.62
N ALA A 413 -7.91 -9.24 -9.73
CA ALA A 413 -7.03 -8.21 -9.15
C ALA A 413 -7.36 -7.91 -7.67
N VAL A 414 -8.53 -8.33 -7.18
CA VAL A 414 -8.98 -8.16 -5.80
C VAL A 414 -8.33 -9.24 -4.94
N ASP A 415 -7.76 -8.85 -3.80
CA ASP A 415 -7.26 -9.82 -2.83
C ASP A 415 -8.44 -10.43 -2.07
N VAL A 416 -8.45 -11.75 -1.87
CA VAL A 416 -9.57 -12.46 -1.20
C VAL A 416 -9.01 -13.23 -0.01
N ILE A 417 -9.45 -12.87 1.20
CA ILE A 417 -9.01 -13.54 2.43
C ILE A 417 -9.83 -14.81 2.63
N ASP A 418 -9.13 -15.92 2.88
CA ASP A 418 -9.77 -17.17 3.26
C ASP A 418 -10.17 -17.14 4.73
N LEU A 419 -11.39 -16.68 5.01
CA LEU A 419 -12.00 -16.85 6.32
C LEU A 419 -12.14 -18.36 6.64
N PRO A 420 -11.76 -18.80 7.85
CA PRO A 420 -12.01 -20.16 8.29
C PRO A 420 -13.51 -20.45 8.39
N ALA A 421 -13.90 -21.72 8.56
CA ALA A 421 -15.32 -22.04 8.79
C ALA A 421 -15.83 -21.56 10.16
N ASP A 422 -14.93 -21.43 11.14
CA ASP A 422 -15.25 -21.00 12.50
C ASP A 422 -15.01 -19.49 12.67
N PRO A 423 -16.04 -18.68 13.01
CA PRO A 423 -15.91 -17.23 13.18
C PRO A 423 -14.89 -16.81 14.25
N HIS A 424 -14.57 -17.67 15.23
CA HIS A 424 -13.53 -17.37 16.23
C HIS A 424 -12.13 -17.17 15.59
N GLY A 425 -11.92 -17.64 14.36
CA GLY A 425 -10.69 -17.44 13.61
C GLY A 425 -10.67 -16.19 12.72
N TYR A 426 -11.77 -15.43 12.58
CA TYR A 426 -11.88 -14.36 11.58
C TYR A 426 -10.92 -13.20 11.87
N VAL A 427 -10.84 -12.78 13.13
CA VAL A 427 -9.89 -11.74 13.57
C VAL A 427 -8.46 -12.15 13.20
N ARG A 428 -8.07 -13.41 13.45
CA ARG A 428 -6.74 -13.90 13.09
C ARG A 428 -6.52 -13.90 11.58
N ALA A 429 -7.49 -14.40 10.81
CA ALA A 429 -7.38 -14.44 9.34
C ALA A 429 -7.18 -13.03 8.74
N LEU A 430 -7.94 -12.05 9.23
CA LEU A 430 -7.81 -10.65 8.80
C LEU A 430 -6.52 -9.99 9.30
N ALA A 431 -6.13 -10.20 10.55
CA ALA A 431 -4.91 -9.64 11.13
C ALA A 431 -3.62 -10.18 10.48
N SER A 432 -3.64 -11.42 9.99
CA SER A 432 -2.51 -12.03 9.27
C SER A 432 -2.38 -11.53 7.82
N TYR A 433 -3.36 -10.79 7.29
CA TYR A 433 -3.26 -10.20 5.96
C TYR A 433 -2.30 -9.01 5.96
N PRO A 434 -1.17 -9.05 5.23
CA PRO A 434 -0.08 -8.11 5.45
C PRO A 434 -0.21 -6.82 4.63
N PHE A 435 -1.07 -6.75 3.60
CA PHE A 435 -1.00 -5.65 2.61
C PHE A 435 -1.84 -4.41 2.98
N PHE A 436 -2.39 -4.36 4.20
CA PHE A 436 -2.94 -3.14 4.83
C PHE A 436 -1.86 -2.32 5.56
N GLU A 437 -0.59 -2.45 5.16
CA GLU A 437 0.47 -1.59 5.65
C GLU A 437 0.27 -0.13 5.22
N THR A 438 0.60 0.81 6.10
CA THR A 438 0.53 2.25 5.82
C THR A 438 1.86 2.90 6.19
N PRO A 439 2.47 3.71 5.32
CA PRO A 439 3.78 4.30 5.59
C PRO A 439 3.79 5.28 6.78
N ALA A 440 2.64 5.90 7.09
CA ALA A 440 2.45 6.71 8.28
C ALA A 440 0.94 6.80 8.60
N LEU A 441 0.61 7.00 9.88
CA LEU A 441 -0.72 7.44 10.29
C LEU A 441 -0.79 8.96 10.16
N THR A 442 -1.61 9.46 9.25
CA THR A 442 -1.80 10.89 9.03
C THR A 442 -3.20 11.32 9.47
N ALA A 443 -3.36 12.60 9.85
CA ALA A 443 -4.68 13.15 10.14
C ALA A 443 -5.66 13.03 8.96
N GLU A 444 -5.14 12.91 7.73
CA GLU A 444 -5.91 12.66 6.52
C GLU A 444 -6.46 11.23 6.43
N ASP A 445 -5.79 10.23 7.05
CA ASP A 445 -6.29 8.85 7.10
C ASP A 445 -7.59 8.77 7.92
N ALA A 446 -7.71 9.55 9.00
CA ALA A 446 -8.93 9.64 9.80
C ALA A 446 -10.11 10.30 9.05
N ALA A 447 -9.82 11.24 8.13
CA ALA A 447 -10.83 11.92 7.31
C ALA A 447 -11.18 11.16 6.02
N ARG A 448 -10.44 10.11 5.68
CA ARG A 448 -10.53 9.42 4.38
C ARG A 448 -11.91 8.77 4.16
N ALA A 449 -12.47 8.13 5.18
CA ALA A 449 -13.79 7.49 5.08
C ALA A 449 -14.90 8.50 4.66
N GLY A 450 -14.87 9.71 5.23
CA GLY A 450 -15.82 10.78 4.88
C GLY A 450 -15.68 11.25 3.44
N GLN A 451 -14.45 11.40 2.92
CA GLN A 451 -14.20 11.79 1.52
C GLN A 451 -14.75 10.76 0.53
N TYR A 452 -14.56 9.47 0.80
CA TYR A 452 -15.06 8.40 -0.08
C TYR A 452 -16.59 8.26 0.01
N ARG A 453 -17.19 8.49 1.18
CA ARG A 453 -18.66 8.58 1.29
C ARG A 453 -19.21 9.75 0.48
N ALA A 454 -18.62 10.93 0.61
CA ALA A 454 -19.01 12.10 -0.18
C ALA A 454 -18.92 11.82 -1.68
N ARG A 455 -17.91 11.07 -2.11
CA ARG A 455 -17.78 10.61 -3.50
C ARG A 455 -18.90 9.66 -3.92
N ALA A 456 -19.27 8.70 -3.08
CA ALA A 456 -20.39 7.80 -3.34
C ALA A 456 -21.72 8.57 -3.43
N GLN A 457 -21.99 9.48 -2.49
CA GLN A 457 -23.17 10.36 -2.51
C GLN A 457 -23.22 11.25 -3.76
N ALA A 458 -22.08 11.79 -4.18
CA ALA A 458 -22.00 12.56 -5.42
C ALA A 458 -22.30 11.69 -6.65
N ALA A 459 -21.86 10.42 -6.67
CA ALA A 459 -22.17 9.50 -7.76
C ALA A 459 -23.66 9.12 -7.81
N GLU A 460 -24.31 8.91 -6.67
CA GLU A 460 -25.77 8.70 -6.58
C GLU A 460 -26.54 9.91 -7.09
N LEU A 461 -26.12 11.11 -6.69
CA LEU A 461 -26.72 12.37 -7.16
C LEU A 461 -26.55 12.54 -8.67
N ALA A 462 -25.38 12.20 -9.21
CA ALA A 462 -25.12 12.24 -10.64
C ALA A 462 -26.03 11.26 -11.41
N ALA A 463 -26.24 10.05 -10.88
CA ALA A 463 -27.14 9.06 -11.47
C ALA A 463 -28.61 9.50 -11.43
N ALA A 464 -29.01 10.28 -10.42
CA ALA A 464 -30.37 10.81 -10.29
C ALA A 464 -30.60 12.14 -11.02
N ALA A 465 -29.55 12.81 -11.51
CA ALA A 465 -29.65 14.13 -12.14
C ALA A 465 -30.22 14.06 -13.56
N SER A 466 -31.07 15.02 -13.91
CA SER A 466 -31.65 15.17 -15.26
C SER A 466 -30.65 15.69 -16.30
N SER A 467 -29.59 16.38 -15.86
CA SER A 467 -28.53 16.90 -16.74
C SER A 467 -27.21 17.10 -15.98
N LEU A 468 -26.09 17.14 -16.70
CA LEU A 468 -24.76 17.38 -16.12
C LEU A 468 -24.66 18.76 -15.45
N ALA A 469 -25.30 19.77 -16.03
CA ALA A 469 -25.33 21.12 -15.48
C ALA A 469 -26.12 21.21 -14.16
N ASP A 470 -27.23 20.46 -14.05
CA ASP A 470 -27.99 20.36 -12.80
C ASP A 470 -27.18 19.68 -11.70
N PHE A 471 -26.45 18.62 -12.06
CA PHE A 471 -25.53 17.96 -11.15
C PHE A 471 -24.45 18.94 -10.65
N HIS A 472 -23.73 19.64 -11.52
CA HIS A 472 -22.67 20.55 -11.10
C HIS A 472 -23.18 21.70 -10.21
N ARG A 473 -24.33 22.30 -10.54
CA ARG A 473 -24.98 23.30 -9.67
C ARG A 473 -25.32 22.76 -8.30
N SER A 474 -25.84 21.53 -8.23
CA SER A 474 -26.25 20.91 -6.97
C SER A 474 -25.11 20.65 -5.99
N LEU A 475 -23.86 20.60 -6.47
CA LEU A 475 -22.67 20.39 -5.65
C LEU A 475 -22.29 21.63 -4.83
N ALA A 476 -22.73 22.84 -5.23
CA ALA A 476 -22.42 24.11 -4.58
C ALA A 476 -20.91 24.27 -4.27
N MET A 477 -20.08 24.21 -5.31
CA MET A 477 -18.63 24.14 -5.17
C MET A 477 -17.99 25.52 -4.93
N VAL A 478 -17.00 25.55 -4.04
CA VAL A 478 -16.18 26.74 -3.75
C VAL A 478 -14.71 26.37 -3.94
N ALA A 479 -14.01 27.10 -4.81
CA ALA A 479 -12.57 26.97 -5.00
C ALA A 479 -11.84 28.16 -4.38
N THR A 480 -10.73 27.91 -3.70
CA THR A 480 -9.88 28.96 -3.11
C THR A 480 -8.46 28.82 -3.62
N VAL A 481 -7.91 29.90 -4.19
CA VAL A 481 -6.51 29.93 -4.62
C VAL A 481 -5.63 30.23 -3.41
N VAL A 482 -4.63 29.38 -3.19
CA VAL A 482 -3.66 29.51 -2.09
C VAL A 482 -2.24 29.56 -2.61
N GLY A 483 -1.38 30.34 -1.96
CA GLY A 483 0.04 30.42 -2.28
C GLY A 483 0.80 29.17 -1.84
N LEU A 484 2.00 28.99 -2.40
CA LEU A 484 2.96 27.99 -1.92
C LEU A 484 3.82 28.62 -0.81
N ASP A 485 3.55 28.21 0.43
CA ASP A 485 4.22 28.66 1.65
C ASP A 485 4.76 27.47 2.46
N GLU A 486 5.41 27.72 3.60
CA GLU A 486 5.96 26.66 4.47
C GLU A 486 4.90 25.64 4.94
N VAL A 487 3.63 26.06 5.03
CA VAL A 487 2.52 25.22 5.51
C VAL A 487 1.98 24.31 4.41
N THR A 488 1.86 24.83 3.18
CA THR A 488 1.30 24.13 2.03
C THR A 488 2.33 23.31 1.26
N LEU A 489 3.62 23.65 1.35
CA LEU A 489 4.72 23.00 0.63
C LEU A 489 4.78 21.47 0.82
N PRO A 490 4.69 20.90 2.04
CA PRO A 490 4.72 19.45 2.21
C PRO A 490 3.57 18.75 1.48
N ARG A 491 2.39 19.39 1.47
CA ARG A 491 1.18 18.84 0.85
C ARG A 491 1.23 18.93 -0.68
N VAL A 492 1.76 20.02 -1.22
CA VAL A 492 2.00 20.18 -2.66
C VAL A 492 2.99 19.14 -3.16
N ALA A 493 4.10 18.93 -2.45
CA ALA A 493 5.07 17.89 -2.77
C ALA A 493 4.44 16.48 -2.76
N GLN A 494 3.59 16.20 -1.76
CA GLN A 494 2.84 14.94 -1.71
C GLN A 494 1.90 14.79 -2.93
N LEU A 495 1.18 15.85 -3.30
CA LEU A 495 0.23 15.81 -4.41
C LEU A 495 0.95 15.63 -5.75
N VAL A 496 2.06 16.34 -5.97
CA VAL A 496 2.96 16.17 -7.12
C VAL A 496 3.52 14.74 -7.19
N GLY A 497 3.90 14.17 -6.04
CA GLY A 497 4.44 12.81 -5.96
C GLY A 497 3.40 11.70 -6.22
N LYS A 498 2.14 11.89 -5.81
CA LYS A 498 1.11 10.84 -5.81
C LYS A 498 0.14 10.88 -7.01
N THR A 499 0.04 12.02 -7.71
CA THR A 499 -0.95 12.19 -8.78
C THR A 499 -0.45 11.62 -10.11
N ASN A 500 -1.15 10.61 -10.62
CA ASN A 500 -0.77 9.90 -11.86
C ASN A 500 -1.79 10.08 -13.00
N GLN A 501 -3.09 10.05 -12.70
CA GLN A 501 -4.12 10.03 -13.75
C GLN A 501 -4.38 11.40 -14.37
N PHE A 502 -4.28 12.45 -13.56
CA PHE A 502 -4.44 13.84 -14.01
C PHE A 502 -3.13 14.58 -13.74
N ASN A 503 -2.07 14.20 -14.45
CA ASN A 503 -0.80 14.91 -14.49
C ASN A 503 -0.36 14.96 -15.97
N LEU A 504 -0.28 16.17 -16.53
CA LEU A 504 -0.06 16.36 -17.96
C LEU A 504 1.35 15.99 -18.41
N THR A 505 2.37 16.11 -17.54
CA THR A 505 3.77 15.89 -17.92
C THR A 505 4.45 14.73 -17.18
N GLY A 506 3.84 14.24 -16.10
CA GLY A 506 4.41 13.19 -15.23
C GLY A 506 5.60 13.66 -14.38
N ARG A 507 5.97 14.94 -14.44
CA ARG A 507 7.13 15.50 -13.71
C ARG A 507 6.91 15.38 -12.20
N ARG A 508 7.91 14.85 -11.49
CA ARG A 508 7.93 14.67 -10.03
C ARG A 508 8.90 15.67 -9.42
N ARG A 509 8.54 16.26 -8.29
CA ARG A 509 9.36 17.23 -7.58
C ARG A 509 9.36 17.00 -6.08
N GLY A 510 10.54 17.16 -5.49
CA GLY A 510 10.71 17.22 -4.05
C GLY A 510 10.36 18.61 -3.48
N GLN A 511 10.31 18.71 -2.15
CA GLN A 511 10.03 19.98 -1.48
C GLN A 511 11.08 21.06 -1.81
N ALA A 512 12.37 20.69 -1.87
CA ALA A 512 13.44 21.64 -2.16
C ALA A 512 13.31 22.28 -3.55
N GLU A 513 12.98 21.49 -4.58
CA GLU A 513 12.75 21.99 -5.94
C GLU A 513 11.52 22.89 -6.02
N LEU A 514 10.43 22.50 -5.35
CA LEU A 514 9.20 23.30 -5.30
C LEU A 514 9.42 24.64 -4.59
N ALA A 515 10.19 24.66 -3.50
CA ALA A 515 10.57 25.88 -2.81
C ALA A 515 11.43 26.79 -3.70
N ALA A 516 12.40 26.23 -4.44
CA ALA A 516 13.22 26.98 -5.38
C ALA A 516 12.39 27.60 -6.52
N LEU A 517 11.42 26.85 -7.06
CA LEU A 517 10.50 27.35 -8.09
C LEU A 517 9.60 28.46 -7.56
N ALA A 518 9.06 28.33 -6.34
CA ALA A 518 8.26 29.38 -5.72
C ALA A 518 9.05 30.66 -5.43
N ALA A 519 10.36 30.56 -5.22
CA ALA A 519 11.23 31.69 -4.99
C ALA A 519 11.64 32.44 -6.28
N ASP A 520 11.47 31.84 -7.47
CA ASP A 520 11.77 32.49 -8.75
C ASP A 520 10.65 33.48 -9.14
N PRO A 521 10.92 34.79 -9.25
CA PRO A 521 9.90 35.78 -9.61
C PRO A 521 9.22 35.52 -10.96
N ARG A 522 9.91 34.83 -11.87
CA ARG A 522 9.38 34.47 -13.20
C ARG A 522 8.45 33.26 -13.17
N THR A 523 8.28 32.63 -12.00
CA THR A 523 7.44 31.44 -11.85
C THR A 523 6.13 31.82 -11.16
N ALA A 524 5.02 31.33 -11.69
CA ALA A 524 3.72 31.32 -11.06
C ALA A 524 3.47 29.92 -10.48
N VAL A 525 3.13 29.86 -9.19
CA VAL A 525 2.66 28.63 -8.56
C VAL A 525 1.25 28.87 -8.04
N LEU A 526 0.28 28.24 -8.69
CA LEU A 526 -1.12 28.30 -8.31
C LEU A 526 -1.51 26.99 -7.65
N CYS A 527 -1.86 27.04 -6.37
CA CYS A 527 -2.41 25.89 -5.67
C CYS A 527 -3.90 26.15 -5.37
N VAL A 528 -4.76 25.17 -5.59
CA VAL A 528 -6.20 25.35 -5.41
C VAL A 528 -6.76 24.35 -4.41
N ARG A 529 -7.55 24.88 -3.47
CA ARG A 529 -8.42 24.10 -2.59
C ARG A 529 -9.82 24.08 -3.17
N LEU A 530 -10.53 22.97 -3.01
CA LEU A 530 -11.93 22.86 -3.42
C LEU A 530 -12.77 22.28 -2.28
N ALA A 531 -13.93 22.85 -2.04
CA ALA A 531 -14.98 22.30 -1.19
C ALA A 531 -16.29 22.18 -1.96
N ASP A 532 -17.12 21.20 -1.62
CA ASP A 532 -18.51 21.08 -2.06
C ASP A 532 -19.43 20.87 -0.85
N ARG A 533 -20.75 20.71 -1.09
CA ARG A 533 -21.72 20.50 0.00
C ARG A 533 -21.52 19.23 0.83
N PHE A 534 -20.76 18.26 0.33
CA PHE A 534 -20.54 16.96 0.96
C PHE A 534 -19.16 16.85 1.63
N SER A 535 -18.16 17.60 1.17
CA SER A 535 -16.78 17.49 1.67
C SER A 535 -15.90 18.70 1.34
N ASP A 536 -14.98 19.04 2.26
CA ASP A 536 -13.77 19.81 1.94
C ASP A 536 -12.75 18.86 1.32
N HIS A 537 -12.52 18.99 0.02
CA HIS A 537 -11.54 18.18 -0.71
C HIS A 537 -10.11 18.64 -0.46
N GLY A 538 -9.89 19.73 0.28
CA GLY A 538 -8.59 20.29 0.59
C GLY A 538 -7.82 20.70 -0.67
N LEU A 539 -6.49 20.67 -0.61
CA LEU A 539 -5.63 21.05 -1.74
C LEU A 539 -5.69 20.00 -2.87
N VAL A 540 -6.32 20.37 -3.98
CA VAL A 540 -6.71 19.44 -5.05
C VAL A 540 -5.99 19.66 -6.36
N ALA A 541 -5.46 20.85 -6.63
CA ALA A 541 -4.78 21.15 -7.88
C ALA A 541 -3.53 21.99 -7.65
N VAL A 542 -2.52 21.78 -8.51
CA VAL A 542 -1.28 22.55 -8.55
C VAL A 542 -0.95 22.83 -10.00
N VAL A 543 -0.69 24.09 -10.31
CA VAL A 543 -0.10 24.53 -11.57
C VAL A 543 1.17 25.30 -11.29
N ILE A 544 2.23 24.96 -12.04
CA ILE A 544 3.50 25.69 -12.06
C ILE A 544 3.72 26.12 -13.50
N ALA A 545 3.83 27.42 -13.70
CA ALA A 545 4.08 28.01 -15.01
C ALA A 545 5.22 29.03 -14.91
N ARG A 546 6.05 29.13 -15.95
CA ARG A 546 7.23 30.01 -15.96
C ARG A 546 7.18 30.96 -17.15
N GLU A 547 7.49 32.22 -16.91
CA GLU A 547 7.62 33.23 -17.96
C GLU A 547 8.80 32.90 -18.88
N ASP A 548 8.52 32.93 -20.18
CA ASP A 548 9.46 32.76 -21.28
C ASP A 548 9.13 33.79 -22.37
N GLY A 549 9.64 35.02 -22.20
CA GLY A 549 9.33 36.13 -23.10
C GLY A 549 7.85 36.54 -23.04
N ASP A 550 7.14 36.45 -24.17
CA ASP A 550 5.70 36.72 -24.27
C ASP A 550 4.83 35.49 -23.97
N VAL A 551 5.44 34.39 -23.52
CA VAL A 551 4.77 33.11 -23.24
C VAL A 551 4.81 32.80 -21.74
N LEU A 552 3.68 32.36 -21.19
CA LEU A 552 3.64 31.70 -19.89
C LEU A 552 3.61 30.18 -20.11
N ASP A 553 4.75 29.53 -19.84
CA ASP A 553 4.99 28.11 -20.13
C ASP A 553 4.54 27.23 -18.95
N ILE A 554 3.49 26.43 -19.16
CA ILE A 554 2.89 25.54 -18.17
C ILE A 554 3.74 24.27 -18.06
N ASP A 555 4.67 24.33 -17.13
CA ASP A 555 5.59 23.23 -16.84
C ASP A 555 4.89 22.05 -16.13
N THR A 556 4.00 22.33 -15.18
CA THR A 556 3.28 21.31 -14.40
C THR A 556 1.84 21.70 -14.23
N TRP A 557 0.94 20.79 -14.57
CA TRP A 557 -0.47 20.88 -14.20
C TRP A 557 -0.94 19.49 -13.78
N LEU A 558 -1.41 19.42 -12.54
CA LEU A 558 -2.01 18.21 -12.00
C LEU A 558 -3.22 18.50 -11.13
N MET A 559 -4.12 17.51 -11.05
CA MET A 559 -5.30 17.54 -10.19
C MET A 559 -5.54 16.21 -9.51
N SER A 560 -6.08 16.26 -8.30
CA SER A 560 -6.45 15.08 -7.54
C SER A 560 -7.61 14.34 -8.20
N CYS A 561 -7.59 13.01 -8.16
CA CYS A 561 -8.66 12.17 -8.70
C CYS A 561 -10.03 12.33 -8.03
N ARG A 562 -10.12 13.12 -6.95
CA ARG A 562 -11.38 13.43 -6.25
C ARG A 562 -12.18 14.58 -6.88
N VAL A 563 -11.55 15.38 -7.74
CA VAL A 563 -12.19 16.57 -8.35
C VAL A 563 -12.36 16.49 -9.88
N ILE A 564 -12.01 15.35 -10.46
CA ILE A 564 -12.14 15.10 -11.91
C ILE A 564 -13.62 15.08 -12.29
N GLY A 565 -13.96 15.74 -13.42
CA GLY A 565 -15.33 15.80 -13.93
C GLY A 565 -16.21 16.84 -13.23
N ARG A 566 -15.60 17.75 -12.46
CA ARG A 566 -16.27 18.84 -11.74
C ARG A 566 -16.01 20.23 -12.33
N THR A 567 -15.57 20.29 -13.60
CA THR A 567 -15.22 21.53 -14.33
C THR A 567 -14.11 22.37 -13.67
N LEU A 568 -13.35 21.80 -12.73
CA LEU A 568 -12.26 22.52 -12.08
C LEU A 568 -11.14 22.85 -13.08
N GLU A 569 -10.90 21.98 -14.05
CA GLU A 569 -9.95 22.24 -15.11
C GLU A 569 -10.27 23.48 -15.95
N ASP A 570 -11.56 23.78 -16.14
CA ASP A 570 -12.00 24.95 -16.89
C ASP A 570 -11.72 26.23 -16.07
N GLU A 571 -11.97 26.20 -14.76
CA GLU A 571 -11.61 27.29 -13.83
C GLU A 571 -10.09 27.51 -13.74
N MET A 572 -9.32 26.42 -13.70
CA MET A 572 -7.86 26.48 -13.66
C MET A 572 -7.29 27.10 -14.95
N ALA A 573 -7.90 26.81 -16.11
CA ALA A 573 -7.56 27.47 -17.37
C ALA A 573 -7.83 28.98 -17.30
N GLY A 574 -8.99 29.38 -16.75
CA GLY A 574 -9.32 30.78 -16.49
C GLY A 574 -8.30 31.48 -15.60
N LEU A 575 -7.89 30.84 -14.49
CA LEU A 575 -6.84 31.36 -13.60
C LEU A 575 -5.49 31.52 -14.32
N LEU A 576 -5.13 30.59 -15.20
CA LEU A 576 -3.90 30.68 -16.00
C LEU A 576 -3.94 31.82 -17.01
N VAL A 577 -5.08 32.02 -17.68
CA VAL A 577 -5.29 33.14 -18.60
C VAL A 577 -5.20 34.46 -17.84
N ALA A 578 -5.83 34.57 -16.67
CA ALA A 578 -5.74 35.75 -15.82
C ALA A 578 -4.30 36.02 -15.34
N GLU A 579 -3.56 34.99 -14.97
CA GLU A 579 -2.16 35.10 -14.55
C GLU A 579 -1.24 35.50 -15.72
N ALA A 580 -1.45 34.96 -16.91
CA ALA A 580 -0.74 35.36 -18.13
C ALA A 580 -0.97 36.84 -18.44
N ARG A 581 -2.23 37.31 -18.37
CA ARG A 581 -2.58 38.74 -18.54
C ARG A 581 -1.88 39.61 -17.49
N ARG A 582 -1.88 39.18 -16.22
CA ARG A 582 -1.22 39.92 -15.12
C ARG A 582 0.30 40.06 -15.34
N ARG A 583 0.93 39.07 -15.96
CA ARG A 583 2.37 39.04 -16.28
C ARG A 583 2.71 39.66 -17.64
N GLY A 584 1.72 40.03 -18.44
CA GLY A 584 1.93 40.61 -19.78
C GLY A 584 2.28 39.60 -20.86
N CYS A 585 2.05 38.30 -20.62
CA CYS A 585 2.22 37.25 -21.62
C CYS A 585 1.01 37.23 -22.58
N ARG A 586 1.28 37.02 -23.88
CA ARG A 586 0.28 36.92 -24.94
C ARG A 586 -0.15 35.48 -25.21
N HIS A 587 0.68 34.52 -24.84
CA HIS A 587 0.43 33.11 -25.10
C HIS A 587 0.59 32.27 -23.84
N LEU A 588 -0.21 31.21 -23.74
CA LEU A 588 0.01 30.09 -22.82
C LEU A 588 0.57 28.91 -23.61
N ARG A 589 1.67 28.32 -23.15
CA ARG A 589 2.22 27.10 -23.73
C ARG A 589 2.02 25.92 -22.78
N GLY A 590 1.36 24.87 -23.24
CA GLY A 590 1.10 23.65 -22.49
C GLY A 590 1.87 22.45 -23.04
N HIS A 591 2.26 21.54 -22.15
CA HIS A 591 2.96 20.31 -22.53
C HIS A 591 2.17 19.08 -22.09
N TYR A 592 1.94 18.13 -23.00
CA TYR A 592 1.40 16.81 -22.68
C TYR A 592 2.43 15.73 -23.00
N ARG A 593 2.77 14.91 -21.99
CA ARG A 593 3.65 13.76 -22.14
C ARG A 593 2.85 12.48 -21.82
N PRO A 594 2.57 11.63 -22.81
CA PRO A 594 1.81 10.41 -22.60
C PRO A 594 2.50 9.47 -21.60
N THR A 595 1.73 8.87 -20.71
CA THR A 595 2.15 7.80 -19.80
C THR A 595 1.09 6.70 -19.80
N ALA A 596 1.42 5.53 -19.23
CA ALA A 596 0.45 4.44 -19.08
C ALA A 596 -0.80 4.81 -18.24
N LYS A 597 -0.79 5.93 -17.51
CA LYS A 597 -1.83 6.27 -16.52
C LYS A 597 -2.55 7.61 -16.76
N ASN A 598 -2.00 8.52 -17.57
CA ASN A 598 -2.56 9.87 -17.77
C ASN A 598 -3.36 10.04 -19.08
N GLY A 599 -3.75 8.93 -19.74
CA GLY A 599 -4.56 9.00 -20.96
C GLY A 599 -5.89 9.75 -20.79
N LEU A 600 -6.38 9.87 -19.55
CA LEU A 600 -7.56 10.66 -19.20
C LEU A 600 -7.46 12.15 -19.61
N VAL A 601 -6.25 12.70 -19.66
CA VAL A 601 -6.02 14.13 -19.93
C VAL A 601 -5.41 14.40 -21.30
N ALA A 602 -5.35 13.39 -22.19
CA ALA A 602 -4.76 13.52 -23.52
C ALA A 602 -5.40 14.64 -24.34
N ASP A 603 -6.73 14.78 -24.25
CA ASP A 603 -7.49 15.76 -25.02
C ASP A 603 -7.78 17.06 -24.23
N LEU A 604 -7.18 17.23 -23.04
CA LEU A 604 -7.50 18.35 -22.15
C LEU A 604 -7.21 19.70 -22.81
N TYR A 605 -6.00 19.88 -23.35
CA TYR A 605 -5.59 21.13 -23.98
C TYR A 605 -6.47 21.48 -25.18
N ALA A 606 -6.78 20.50 -26.05
CA ALA A 606 -7.69 20.69 -27.17
C ALA A 606 -9.08 21.15 -26.70
N ARG A 607 -9.62 20.52 -25.65
CA ARG A 607 -10.92 20.89 -25.08
C ARG A 607 -10.94 22.30 -24.48
N LEU A 608 -9.81 22.74 -23.93
CA LEU A 608 -9.62 24.10 -23.39
C LEU A 608 -9.29 25.13 -24.49
N GLY A 609 -9.32 24.75 -25.77
CA GLY A 609 -9.11 25.66 -26.90
C GLY A 609 -7.66 25.87 -27.30
N PHE A 610 -6.70 25.12 -26.74
CA PHE A 610 -5.32 25.17 -27.21
C PHE A 610 -5.19 24.46 -28.56
N THR A 611 -4.29 24.95 -29.40
CA THR A 611 -3.94 24.32 -30.68
C THR A 611 -2.59 23.64 -30.59
N PRO A 612 -2.42 22.43 -31.15
CA PRO A 612 -1.13 21.74 -31.16
C PRO A 612 -0.12 22.51 -32.03
N THR A 613 1.14 22.53 -31.62
CA THR A 613 2.25 23.15 -32.37
C THR A 613 3.26 22.10 -32.77
N ASP A 614 3.78 22.16 -34.01
CA ASP A 614 4.79 21.24 -34.55
C ASP A 614 6.21 21.44 -33.95
N ALA A 615 6.35 22.21 -32.87
CA ALA A 615 7.63 22.50 -32.24
C ALA A 615 8.03 21.39 -31.26
N ALA A 616 8.79 20.40 -31.74
CA ALA A 616 9.56 19.50 -30.89
C ALA A 616 10.66 20.27 -30.14
N GLU A 617 10.85 20.01 -28.84
CA GLU A 617 11.97 20.58 -28.06
C GLU A 617 13.32 20.20 -28.72
N PRO A 618 14.25 21.15 -28.95
CA PRO A 618 15.61 20.81 -29.31
C PRO A 618 16.29 20.12 -28.10
N ARG A 619 16.87 18.94 -28.30
CA ARG A 619 17.71 18.27 -27.29
C ARG A 619 18.84 19.19 -26.85
N ALA A 620 18.81 19.68 -25.62
CA ALA A 620 19.97 20.32 -25.00
C ALA A 620 21.00 19.24 -24.64
N GLY A 621 22.06 19.14 -25.46
CA GLY A 621 23.29 18.41 -25.14
C GLY A 621 23.42 17.02 -25.76
N ALA A 622 23.81 16.95 -27.03
CA ALA A 622 24.37 15.73 -27.62
C ALA A 622 25.63 16.07 -28.43
N SER A 623 26.75 16.22 -27.73
CA SER A 623 28.08 16.02 -28.30
C SER A 623 28.68 14.77 -27.64
N GLY A 624 28.60 13.62 -28.31
CA GLY A 624 29.32 12.40 -27.91
C GLY A 624 28.55 11.10 -28.14
N GLY A 625 28.89 10.41 -29.24
CA GLY A 625 28.77 8.97 -29.54
C GLY A 625 27.75 8.09 -28.82
N GLN A 626 26.79 7.56 -29.59
CA GLN A 626 25.92 6.43 -29.22
C GLN A 626 26.49 5.11 -29.75
N PRO A 627 26.25 3.99 -29.04
CA PRO A 627 25.82 2.76 -29.69
C PRO A 627 24.37 2.41 -29.33
N ASP A 628 23.72 1.73 -30.27
CA ASP A 628 22.29 1.39 -30.35
C ASP A 628 21.73 0.58 -29.16
N GLY A 629 20.43 0.79 -28.88
CA GLY A 629 19.62 -0.19 -28.14
C GLY A 629 18.51 0.33 -27.21
N ALA A 630 18.22 1.63 -27.14
CA ALA A 630 17.11 2.14 -26.33
C ALA A 630 15.85 2.36 -27.17
N ALA A 631 14.75 1.72 -26.79
CA ALA A 631 13.42 1.98 -27.35
C ALA A 631 13.08 3.48 -27.22
N ALA A 632 12.62 4.09 -28.31
CA ALA A 632 12.23 5.50 -28.34
C ALA A 632 11.03 5.75 -27.40
N GLU A 633 11.18 6.69 -26.46
CA GLU A 633 10.05 7.23 -25.70
C GLU A 633 9.11 7.99 -26.65
N PRO A 634 7.78 7.95 -26.47
CA PRO A 634 6.83 8.63 -27.35
C PRO A 634 6.97 10.16 -27.24
N ASP A 635 7.00 10.84 -28.39
CA ASP A 635 7.09 12.31 -28.50
C ASP A 635 5.97 12.99 -27.69
N GLY A 636 6.34 13.93 -26.83
CA GLY A 636 5.40 14.81 -26.15
C GLY A 636 4.78 15.81 -27.12
N THR A 637 3.54 16.24 -26.85
CA THR A 637 2.84 17.25 -27.66
C THR A 637 2.85 18.60 -26.96
N THR A 638 3.24 19.64 -27.71
CA THR A 638 3.19 21.03 -27.27
C THR A 638 1.92 21.70 -27.79
N TRP A 639 1.30 22.50 -26.94
CA TRP A 639 0.02 23.17 -27.18
C TRP A 639 0.17 24.67 -26.93
N LEU A 640 -0.52 25.50 -27.72
CA LEU A 640 -0.50 26.95 -27.57
C LEU A 640 -1.93 27.51 -27.51
N LEU A 641 -2.16 28.46 -26.61
CA LEU A 641 -3.40 29.24 -26.52
C LEU A 641 -3.07 30.73 -26.57
N ASP A 642 -3.79 31.47 -27.42
CA ASP A 642 -3.77 32.94 -27.44
C ASP A 642 -4.64 33.47 -26.30
N VAL A 643 -4.04 34.27 -25.42
CA VAL A 643 -4.66 34.83 -24.21
C VAL A 643 -5.76 35.85 -24.53
N GLU A 644 -5.69 36.51 -25.69
CA GLU A 644 -6.73 37.46 -26.13
C GLU A 644 -7.93 36.73 -26.77
N ALA A 645 -7.69 35.58 -27.40
CA ALA A 645 -8.73 34.74 -27.98
C ALA A 645 -9.44 33.84 -26.95
N ALA A 646 -8.87 33.69 -25.76
CA ALA A 646 -9.46 32.91 -24.67
C ALA A 646 -10.74 33.59 -24.12
N GLY A 647 -11.89 32.98 -24.37
CA GLY A 647 -13.18 33.42 -23.84
C GLY A 647 -13.31 33.19 -22.33
N ASP A 648 -14.17 33.97 -21.68
CA ASP A 648 -14.57 33.70 -20.29
C ASP A 648 -15.41 32.43 -20.27
N THR A 649 -14.94 31.39 -19.58
CA THR A 649 -15.71 30.15 -19.44
C THR A 649 -16.55 30.29 -18.18
N PRO A 650 -17.90 30.38 -18.27
CA PRO A 650 -18.73 30.42 -17.08
C PRO A 650 -18.69 29.05 -16.41
N GLY A 651 -18.03 28.96 -15.25
CA GLY A 651 -17.99 27.71 -14.50
C GLY A 651 -19.01 27.65 -13.36
N PHE A 652 -19.19 26.44 -12.84
CA PHE A 652 -20.14 26.14 -11.77
C PHE A 652 -19.51 26.27 -10.37
N ILE A 653 -18.28 26.79 -10.30
CA ILE A 653 -17.49 26.87 -9.08
C ILE A 653 -17.38 28.35 -8.68
N HIS A 654 -17.67 28.64 -7.42
CA HIS A 654 -17.44 29.96 -6.88
C HIS A 654 -15.95 30.11 -6.51
N LEU A 655 -15.22 30.98 -7.21
CA LEU A 655 -13.82 31.31 -6.92
C LEU A 655 -13.72 32.32 -5.77
N CYS A 656 -12.88 32.03 -4.79
CA CYS A 656 -12.58 32.86 -3.62
C CYS A 656 -11.10 33.22 -3.51
#